data_AF-A0A2V5YMJ0-F1
#
_entry.id   AF-A0A2V5YMJ0-F1
#
_cell.length_a   1.000
_cell.length_b   1.000
_cell.length_c   1.000
_cell.angle_alpha   90.00
_cell.angle_beta   90.00
_cell.angle_gamma   90.00
#
_symmetry.space_group_name_H-M   'P 1'
#
loop_
_entity.id
_entity.type
_entity.pdbx_description
1 polymer ?
#
loop_
_entity_poly.entity_id
_entity_poly.type
_entity_poly.pdbx_seq_one_letter_code
_entity_poly.pdbx_strand_id
1 'polypeptide(L)'
;MRSSLRRSLALCTILFTAMLAAPPAPASSRETVTMSVGRLLEEGHYTRQKLNEEVSKKFLQTYLEMLDFSHLFFTQEDVDAVTAKYGNSMAGDVLLGTMKPAYEIYTLYTKRVDERVAKIKELLKQPIDFKSNATVELSRQKSPWPKNEPEADQLWRGRIANELLQEHLSEHPIEPPAQLVSRRYERLARNIHEQDKDEQMKLYLDALAQAYDPHSEYLSKADMKNFSINMGLSLVGIGAMLRSEDGYAKIESLVPGGPAQTDGKLKVGDRITAVGQGQADYVDVREMRLDKVVELIRGKKGTRVRLLVIPSDATDPSRRKNVELVRDEIKLKDMEAHADIIIRKDENGEPIKLGWLTLPSFYADMDKHQKSTTRDVLALLKRLKRENIAGLVVDLRKNGGGSLEEALSLTGLFLKSGPIVQTKDYNGTTRISSDPDSGIAYSGPMVVLTSRQSASASEIFAAALQDYGRAVIVGDKNTFGKGTVQTILPIGRFASLLGNHSDDDGALKLTIQKFYRVAGGSTQLHGVASDIVLPSLSDLPEYGEGALKNALAYDEVTKAKYTKWSDSHSLFVDELRRRSEERVKNDPEFHYVMEDMDRLRHKIDENRITLNEDVRKKELADDKLRKETRSKDRLARNQEEPQIYRVTLDTVDKPNLQLIMYPGKLAEAKKNGVVPKVDSDAAADADSELVDGATGDGDSKDPAIDPERDESLNILADLVQLSNRPKTASTNH
;
A
#
# COMPACT_ATOMS: atom_id res chain seq x y z
N MET A 1 74.93 -57.98 3.08
CA MET A 1 75.33 -57.68 4.47
C MET A 1 74.97 -56.24 4.79
N ARG A 2 74.17 -56.06 5.84
CA ARG A 2 74.22 -54.98 6.84
C ARG A 2 74.31 -53.51 6.37
N SER A 3 73.22 -52.78 6.67
CA SER A 3 73.16 -51.48 7.39
C SER A 3 74.08 -50.33 6.94
N SER A 4 73.60 -49.11 6.73
CA SER A 4 72.89 -48.32 7.74
C SER A 4 72.47 -46.94 7.20
N LEU A 5 71.55 -46.29 7.94
CA LEU A 5 71.08 -44.89 7.87
C LEU A 5 70.09 -44.50 6.73
N ARG A 6 68.79 -44.42 7.06
CA ARG A 6 68.12 -43.17 7.53
C ARG A 6 66.66 -43.46 7.90
N ARG A 7 66.27 -43.08 9.12
CA ARG A 7 64.90 -43.16 9.67
C ARG A 7 64.15 -41.85 9.45
N SER A 8 62.92 -42.01 8.99
CA SER A 8 61.67 -41.40 9.50
C SER A 8 61.49 -39.87 9.49
N LEU A 9 60.55 -39.39 8.66
CA LEU A 9 59.25 -38.90 9.15
C LEU A 9 58.30 -38.70 7.95
N ALA A 10 57.20 -39.45 7.92
CA ALA A 10 56.05 -39.20 7.07
C ALA A 10 54.88 -38.83 8.00
N LEU A 11 54.35 -37.61 7.87
CA LEU A 11 53.14 -37.18 8.56
C LEU A 11 52.19 -36.59 7.52
N CYS A 12 51.14 -37.35 7.19
CA CYS A 12 49.98 -36.87 6.45
C CYS A 12 49.29 -35.74 7.24
N THR A 13 49.03 -34.61 6.59
CA THR A 13 48.07 -33.62 7.06
C THR A 13 46.98 -33.47 6.00
N ILE A 14 45.79 -33.93 6.36
CA ILE A 14 44.53 -33.70 5.66
C ILE A 14 44.07 -32.30 6.06
N LEU A 15 44.07 -31.35 5.14
CA LEU A 15 43.51 -30.02 5.34
C LEU A 15 42.02 -30.04 4.95
N PHE A 16 41.16 -30.14 5.97
CA PHE A 16 39.73 -29.88 5.87
C PHE A 16 39.54 -28.35 5.86
N THR A 17 39.33 -27.73 4.71
CA THR A 17 38.92 -26.33 4.61
C THR A 17 37.43 -26.22 4.87
N ALA A 18 37.05 -26.14 6.15
CA ALA A 18 35.76 -25.60 6.53
C ALA A 18 35.76 -24.10 6.23
N MET A 19 35.01 -23.66 5.22
CA MET A 19 34.62 -22.24 5.09
C MET A 19 33.73 -21.89 6.29
N LEU A 20 34.36 -21.47 7.39
CA LEU A 20 33.67 -20.71 8.43
C LEU A 20 33.39 -19.32 7.84
N ALA A 21 32.13 -19.09 7.46
CA ALA A 21 31.65 -17.74 7.26
C ALA A 21 31.95 -16.94 8.55
N ALA A 22 32.67 -15.84 8.43
CA ALA A 22 32.93 -14.95 9.55
C ALA A 22 31.58 -14.57 10.20
N PRO A 23 31.50 -14.51 11.54
CA PRO A 23 30.27 -14.06 12.20
C PRO A 23 29.91 -12.65 11.67
N PRO A 24 28.61 -12.36 11.46
CA PRO A 24 28.18 -11.04 11.03
C PRO A 24 28.71 -9.99 11.99
N ALA A 25 29.10 -8.83 11.45
CA ALA A 25 29.62 -7.76 12.27
C ALA A 25 28.55 -7.30 13.26
N PRO A 26 28.93 -6.99 14.53
CA PRO A 26 27.98 -6.46 15.50
C PRO A 26 27.37 -5.16 14.96
N ALA A 27 26.12 -4.89 15.34
CA ALA A 27 25.45 -3.63 15.04
C ALA A 27 26.30 -2.44 15.48
N SER A 28 26.33 -1.40 14.64
CA SER A 28 26.95 -0.12 14.94
C SER A 28 26.24 0.57 16.10
N SER A 29 26.92 1.49 16.78
CA SER A 29 26.27 2.29 17.82
C SER A 29 25.21 3.21 17.20
N ARG A 30 24.19 3.58 17.98
CA ARG A 30 23.12 4.50 17.54
C ARG A 30 23.66 5.83 17.02
N GLU A 31 24.69 6.34 17.68
CA GLU A 31 25.39 7.57 17.28
C GLU A 31 26.03 7.42 15.90
N THR A 32 26.64 6.27 15.63
CA THR A 32 27.28 5.98 14.34
C THR A 32 26.25 5.86 13.21
N VAL A 33 25.14 5.16 13.47
CA VAL A 33 24.01 5.05 12.53
C VAL A 33 23.44 6.44 12.23
N THR A 34 23.20 7.25 13.27
CA THR A 34 22.69 8.62 13.19
C THR A 34 23.57 9.51 12.31
N MET A 35 24.88 9.54 12.58
CA MET A 35 25.82 10.31 11.76
C MET A 35 25.86 9.83 10.30
N SER A 36 25.79 8.52 10.09
CA SER A 36 25.82 7.93 8.74
C SER A 36 24.59 8.33 7.94
N VAL A 37 23.40 8.28 8.55
CA VAL A 37 22.15 8.73 7.92
C VAL A 37 22.23 10.22 7.59
N GLY A 38 22.67 11.06 8.52
CA GLY A 38 22.82 12.50 8.28
C GLY A 38 23.74 12.80 7.09
N ARG A 39 24.92 12.16 7.04
CA ARG A 39 25.88 12.34 5.92
C ARG A 39 25.32 11.82 4.60
N LEU A 40 24.66 10.67 4.60
CA LEU A 40 24.05 10.12 3.38
C LEU A 40 22.91 11.00 2.85
N LEU A 41 22.15 11.66 3.71
CA LEU A 41 21.15 12.64 3.28
C LEU A 41 21.82 13.88 2.68
N GLU A 42 22.79 14.48 3.37
CA GLU A 42 23.49 15.68 2.88
C GLU A 42 24.25 15.44 1.56
N GLU A 43 24.94 14.30 1.46
CA GLU A 43 25.82 13.96 0.33
C GLU A 43 25.18 13.04 -0.70
N GLY A 44 24.05 12.41 -0.42
CA GLY A 44 23.45 11.43 -1.33
C GLY A 44 22.10 11.88 -1.90
N HIS A 45 21.36 12.71 -1.16
CA HIS A 45 20.02 13.13 -1.58
C HIS A 45 20.07 13.99 -2.84
N TYR A 46 19.06 13.85 -3.69
CA TYR A 46 18.91 14.59 -4.95
C TYR A 46 19.07 16.11 -4.79
N THR A 47 18.57 16.66 -3.68
CA THR A 47 18.61 18.11 -3.40
C THR A 47 19.98 18.62 -2.95
N ARG A 48 20.88 17.75 -2.48
CA ARG A 48 22.18 18.11 -1.90
C ARG A 48 22.09 19.23 -0.84
N GLN A 49 20.96 19.31 -0.13
CA GLN A 49 20.78 20.30 0.93
C GLN A 49 21.73 20.00 2.08
N LYS A 50 22.37 21.05 2.60
CA LYS A 50 23.22 20.92 3.78
C LYS A 50 22.39 20.82 5.04
N LEU A 51 22.88 20.08 6.03
CA LEU A 51 22.27 20.03 7.36
C LEU A 51 22.51 21.35 8.10
N ASN A 52 21.66 22.34 7.83
CA ASN A 52 21.75 23.71 8.31
C ASN A 52 20.53 24.10 9.17
N GLU A 53 20.41 25.37 9.53
CA GLU A 53 19.29 25.89 10.33
C GLU A 53 17.93 25.75 9.61
N GLU A 54 17.89 25.86 8.27
CA GLU A 54 16.64 25.70 7.52
C GLU A 54 16.14 24.26 7.58
N VAL A 55 17.04 23.30 7.35
CA VAL A 55 16.73 21.87 7.48
C VAL A 55 16.38 21.52 8.93
N SER A 56 17.04 22.14 9.92
CA SER A 56 16.73 21.93 11.34
C SER A 56 15.29 22.32 11.69
N LYS A 57 14.80 23.44 11.16
CA LYS A 57 13.42 23.89 11.38
C LYS A 57 12.40 22.96 10.74
N LYS A 58 12.63 22.55 9.49
CA LYS A 58 11.78 21.57 8.79
C LYS A 58 11.77 20.23 9.52
N PHE A 59 12.95 19.75 9.91
CA PHE A 59 13.11 18.51 10.65
C PHE A 59 12.35 18.54 11.97
N LEU A 60 12.50 19.61 12.76
CA LEU A 60 11.75 19.74 14.01
C LEU A 60 10.24 19.71 13.78
N GLN A 61 9.76 20.49 12.80
CA GLN A 61 8.34 20.53 12.45
C GLN A 61 7.82 19.14 12.06
N THR A 62 8.54 18.44 11.17
CA THR A 62 8.18 17.08 10.75
C THR A 62 8.17 16.11 11.94
N TYR A 63 9.14 16.21 12.86
CA TYR A 63 9.19 15.34 14.03
C TYR A 63 8.02 15.57 15.00
N LEU A 64 7.66 16.83 15.26
CA LEU A 64 6.50 17.18 16.09
C LEU A 64 5.19 16.68 15.47
N GLU A 65 5.04 16.80 14.15
CA GLU A 65 3.86 16.33 13.43
C GLU A 65 3.77 14.80 13.33
N MET A 66 4.91 14.10 13.28
CA MET A 66 4.92 12.63 13.37
C MET A 66 4.50 12.14 14.75
N LEU A 67 4.86 12.87 15.82
CA LEU A 67 4.45 12.56 17.18
C LEU A 67 2.98 12.90 17.43
N ASP A 68 2.52 14.06 16.96
CA ASP A 68 1.20 14.62 17.26
C ASP A 68 0.50 15.12 16.00
N PHE A 69 0.24 14.22 15.04
CA PHE A 69 -0.34 14.56 13.73
C PHE A 69 -1.64 15.36 13.76
N SER A 70 -2.46 15.18 14.81
CA SER A 70 -3.73 15.90 14.99
C SER A 70 -3.62 17.12 15.91
N HIS A 71 -2.41 17.47 16.37
CA HIS A 71 -2.12 18.59 17.26
C HIS A 71 -3.02 18.58 18.52
N LEU A 72 -3.07 17.43 19.19
CA LEU A 72 -3.95 17.17 20.35
C LEU A 72 -3.19 17.09 21.67
N PHE A 73 -1.92 16.70 21.66
CA PHE A 73 -1.17 16.38 22.87
C PHE A 73 -0.27 17.52 23.30
N PHE A 74 0.48 18.11 22.36
CA PHE A 74 1.29 19.28 22.68
C PHE A 74 0.43 20.53 22.80
N THR A 75 0.88 21.47 23.64
CA THR A 75 0.40 22.85 23.61
C THR A 75 1.30 23.72 22.72
N GLN A 76 0.81 24.88 22.29
CA GLN A 76 1.64 25.85 21.57
C GLN A 76 2.83 26.29 22.42
N GLU A 77 2.65 26.43 23.74
CA GLU A 77 3.76 26.73 24.67
C GLU A 77 4.85 25.65 24.65
N ASP A 78 4.47 24.36 24.58
CA ASP A 78 5.43 23.25 24.44
C ASP A 78 6.19 23.34 23.10
N VAL A 79 5.45 23.54 22.01
CA VAL A 79 6.01 23.65 20.65
C VAL A 79 6.99 24.83 20.55
N ASP A 80 6.62 25.98 21.12
CA ASP A 80 7.46 27.18 21.13
C ASP A 80 8.73 26.96 21.97
N ALA A 81 8.61 26.31 23.12
CA ALA A 81 9.75 26.00 23.99
C ALA A 81 10.74 25.01 23.32
N VAL A 82 10.22 23.97 22.67
CA VAL A 82 11.04 23.02 21.90
C VAL A 82 11.69 23.71 20.70
N THR A 83 10.95 24.56 19.99
CA THR A 83 11.45 25.32 18.84
C THR A 83 12.56 26.28 19.24
N ALA A 84 12.41 27.00 20.34
CA ALA A 84 13.45 27.87 20.87
C ALA A 84 14.73 27.11 21.25
N LYS A 85 14.59 25.86 21.73
CA LYS A 85 15.71 25.04 22.18
C LYS A 85 16.44 24.33 21.04
N TYR A 86 15.71 23.77 20.08
CA TYR A 86 16.26 22.84 19.08
C TYR A 86 16.09 23.30 17.62
N GLY A 87 15.23 24.30 17.35
CA GLY A 87 14.85 24.67 15.98
C GLY A 87 16.02 25.03 15.06
N ASN A 88 17.14 25.51 15.60
CA ASN A 88 18.33 25.86 14.81
C ASN A 88 19.48 24.84 14.91
N SER A 89 19.43 23.86 15.81
CA SER A 89 20.56 22.93 16.08
C SER A 89 20.31 21.49 15.65
N MET A 90 19.04 21.08 15.51
CA MET A 90 18.63 19.67 15.41
C MET A 90 19.30 18.91 14.26
N ALA A 91 19.56 19.55 13.11
CA ALA A 91 20.27 18.93 11.99
C ALA A 91 21.79 18.81 12.27
N GLY A 92 22.39 19.80 12.92
CA GLY A 92 23.80 19.75 13.34
C GLY A 92 24.05 18.71 14.44
N ASP A 93 23.08 18.53 15.34
CA ASP A 93 23.07 17.51 16.38
C ASP A 93 23.21 16.09 15.80
N VAL A 94 22.57 15.81 14.66
CA VAL A 94 22.70 14.53 13.93
C VAL A 94 24.14 14.29 13.47
N LEU A 95 24.82 15.32 12.94
CA LEU A 95 26.20 15.22 12.47
C LEU A 95 27.20 14.97 13.60
N LEU A 96 26.84 15.36 14.82
CA LEU A 96 27.59 15.09 16.05
C LEU A 96 27.21 13.75 16.69
N GLY A 97 26.25 13.02 16.12
CA GLY A 97 25.74 11.77 16.65
C GLY A 97 24.89 11.91 17.92
N THR A 98 24.46 13.13 18.28
CA THR A 98 23.62 13.35 19.46
C THR A 98 22.14 13.19 19.12
N MET A 99 21.49 12.29 19.86
CA MET A 99 20.06 12.00 19.79
C MET A 99 19.29 12.65 20.95
N LYS A 100 19.91 13.60 21.65
CA LYS A 100 19.29 14.30 22.78
C LYS A 100 17.95 14.96 22.42
N PRO A 101 17.79 15.65 21.27
CA PRO A 101 16.50 16.22 20.89
C PRO A 101 15.42 15.15 20.73
N ALA A 102 15.76 14.00 20.13
CA ALA A 102 14.83 12.87 19.96
C ALA A 102 14.25 12.43 21.30
N TYR A 103 15.11 12.12 22.27
CA TYR A 103 14.69 11.58 23.55
C TYR A 103 13.98 12.60 24.43
N GLU A 104 14.43 13.86 24.47
CA GLU A 104 13.79 14.88 25.31
C GLU A 104 12.41 15.28 24.78
N ILE A 105 12.24 15.43 23.47
CA ILE A 105 10.95 15.74 22.86
C ILE A 105 10.01 14.55 23.01
N TYR A 106 10.49 13.32 22.80
CA TYR A 106 9.67 12.11 23.03
C TYR A 106 9.25 11.99 24.49
N THR A 107 10.14 12.30 25.44
CA THR A 107 9.79 12.30 26.87
C THR A 107 8.71 13.33 27.19
N LEU A 108 8.78 14.52 26.60
CA LEU A 108 7.72 15.53 26.72
C LEU A 108 6.40 15.03 26.13
N TYR A 109 6.43 14.40 24.95
CA TYR A 109 5.27 13.80 24.32
C TYR A 109 4.62 12.74 25.22
N THR A 110 5.40 11.78 25.71
CA THR A 110 4.91 10.74 26.63
C THR A 110 4.26 11.34 27.88
N LYS A 111 4.89 12.36 28.46
CA LYS A 111 4.32 13.08 29.61
C LYS A 111 2.96 13.70 29.26
N ARG A 112 2.84 14.39 28.13
CA ARG A 112 1.57 15.01 27.69
C ARG A 112 0.48 13.97 27.42
N VAL A 113 0.85 12.82 26.86
CA VAL A 113 -0.07 11.70 26.68
C VAL A 113 -0.59 11.18 28.02
N ASP A 114 0.28 10.98 29.00
CA ASP A 114 -0.12 10.49 30.33
C ASP A 114 -1.04 11.47 31.06
N GLU A 115 -0.69 12.76 31.07
CA GLU A 115 -1.52 13.84 31.60
C GLU A 115 -2.89 13.85 30.92
N ARG A 116 -2.91 13.65 29.60
CA ARG A 116 -4.15 13.65 28.84
C ARG A 116 -5.01 12.43 29.10
N VAL A 117 -4.42 11.24 29.21
CA VAL A 117 -5.12 10.00 29.54
C VAL A 117 -5.74 10.10 30.94
N ALA A 118 -5.02 10.66 31.91
CA ALA A 118 -5.56 10.94 33.23
C ALA A 118 -6.76 11.90 33.15
N LYS A 119 -6.65 12.97 32.37
CA LYS A 119 -7.74 13.93 32.16
C LYS A 119 -8.95 13.30 31.47
N ILE A 120 -8.76 12.45 30.47
CA ILE A 120 -9.84 11.73 29.78
C ILE A 120 -10.66 10.90 30.78
N LYS A 121 -10.01 10.20 31.72
CA LYS A 121 -10.70 9.44 32.78
C LYS A 121 -11.56 10.32 33.68
N GLU A 122 -11.19 11.57 33.90
CA GLU A 122 -12.02 12.54 34.61
C GLU A 122 -13.19 13.01 33.75
N LEU A 123 -12.95 13.34 32.48
CA LEU A 123 -13.97 13.79 31.54
C LEU A 123 -15.04 12.72 31.30
N LEU A 124 -14.66 11.45 31.23
CA LEU A 124 -15.57 10.31 31.06
C LEU A 124 -16.56 10.12 32.23
N LYS A 125 -16.30 10.72 33.39
CA LYS A 125 -17.22 10.69 34.55
C LYS A 125 -18.27 11.79 34.51
N GLN A 126 -18.08 12.79 33.65
CA GLN A 126 -18.98 13.94 33.57
C GLN A 126 -20.14 13.64 32.61
N PRO A 127 -21.36 14.12 32.90
CA PRO A 127 -22.47 13.99 31.96
C PRO A 127 -22.21 14.82 30.71
N ILE A 128 -22.60 14.27 29.56
CA ILE A 128 -22.48 14.93 28.25
C ILE A 128 -23.88 15.19 27.71
N ASP A 129 -24.10 16.42 27.26
CA ASP A 129 -25.36 16.84 26.65
C ASP A 129 -25.32 16.65 25.12
N PHE A 130 -25.91 15.55 24.67
CA PHE A 130 -26.08 15.24 23.24
C PHE A 130 -27.27 15.95 22.58
N LYS A 131 -27.93 16.90 23.27
CA LYS A 131 -28.96 17.76 22.67
C LYS A 131 -28.42 19.14 22.28
N SER A 132 -27.17 19.44 22.62
CA SER A 132 -26.50 20.68 22.22
C SER A 132 -26.29 20.76 20.70
N ASN A 133 -26.14 21.99 20.18
CA ASN A 133 -25.74 22.25 18.79
C ASN A 133 -24.21 22.29 18.62
N ALA A 134 -23.47 21.67 19.55
CA ALA A 134 -22.02 21.65 19.50
C ALA A 134 -21.53 20.81 18.31
N THR A 135 -20.38 21.21 17.75
CA THR A 135 -19.71 20.51 16.66
C THR A 135 -18.24 20.37 16.99
N VAL A 136 -17.60 19.36 16.41
CA VAL A 136 -16.15 19.13 16.54
C VAL A 136 -15.51 18.99 15.17
N GLU A 137 -14.24 19.36 15.07
CA GLU A 137 -13.47 19.19 13.84
C GLU A 137 -13.20 17.70 13.58
N LEU A 138 -13.39 17.26 12.34
CA LEU A 138 -13.10 15.87 11.93
C LEU A 138 -11.59 15.64 11.78
N SER A 139 -10.90 16.59 11.17
CA SER A 139 -9.45 16.58 10.98
C SER A 139 -8.83 17.86 11.55
N ARG A 140 -7.76 17.69 12.34
CA ARG A 140 -6.99 18.79 12.92
C ARG A 140 -5.57 18.91 12.34
N GLN A 141 -5.26 18.17 11.29
CA GLN A 141 -3.91 18.15 10.69
C GLN A 141 -3.40 19.53 10.28
N LYS A 142 -4.31 20.45 9.90
CA LYS A 142 -4.00 21.83 9.51
C LYS A 142 -4.34 22.86 10.60
N SER A 143 -4.93 22.44 11.72
CA SER A 143 -5.32 23.31 12.83
C SER A 143 -4.09 23.63 13.68
N PRO A 144 -4.01 24.76 14.40
CA PRO A 144 -2.90 24.99 15.34
C PRO A 144 -2.99 24.06 16.55
N TRP A 145 -1.86 23.87 17.23
CA TRP A 145 -1.85 23.29 18.58
C TRP A 145 -2.67 24.16 19.54
N PRO A 146 -3.34 23.57 20.55
CA PRO A 146 -4.02 24.34 21.58
C PRO A 146 -3.03 25.26 22.28
N LYS A 147 -3.41 26.52 22.54
CA LYS A 147 -2.49 27.50 23.13
C LYS A 147 -2.03 27.09 24.52
N ASN A 148 -2.93 26.47 25.29
CA ASN A 148 -2.72 26.11 26.69
C ASN A 148 -3.62 24.94 27.11
N GLU A 149 -3.44 24.47 28.34
CA GLU A 149 -4.20 23.35 28.91
C GLU A 149 -5.73 23.54 28.90
N PRO A 150 -6.31 24.71 29.26
CA PRO A 150 -7.75 24.93 29.14
C PRO A 150 -8.30 24.75 27.72
N GLU A 151 -7.57 25.23 26.70
CA GLU A 151 -7.98 25.03 25.30
C GLU A 151 -7.87 23.55 24.90
N ALA A 152 -6.80 22.87 25.32
CA ALA A 152 -6.63 21.44 25.10
C ALA A 152 -7.76 20.62 25.77
N ASP A 153 -8.12 20.93 27.02
CA ASP A 153 -9.22 20.31 27.75
C ASP A 153 -10.55 20.43 26.99
N GLN A 154 -10.83 21.60 26.41
CA GLN A 154 -12.05 21.82 25.63
C GLN A 154 -12.04 21.02 24.31
N LEU A 155 -10.90 20.96 23.62
CA LEU A 155 -10.75 20.13 22.41
C LEU A 155 -11.01 18.66 22.72
N TRP A 156 -10.39 18.15 23.79
CA TRP A 156 -10.55 16.77 24.22
C TRP A 156 -11.96 16.46 24.70
N ARG A 157 -12.63 17.39 25.40
CA ARG A 157 -14.04 17.23 25.76
C ARG A 157 -14.93 17.03 24.53
N GLY A 158 -14.72 17.83 23.48
CA GLY A 158 -15.44 17.66 22.21
C GLY A 158 -15.15 16.30 21.57
N ARG A 159 -13.87 15.92 21.46
CA ARG A 159 -13.46 14.64 20.87
C ARG A 159 -14.07 13.44 21.60
N ILE A 160 -13.99 13.44 22.93
CA ILE A 160 -14.56 12.37 23.77
C ILE A 160 -16.08 12.33 23.64
N ALA A 161 -16.76 13.49 23.58
CA ALA A 161 -18.19 13.53 23.34
C ALA A 161 -18.56 12.92 21.97
N ASN A 162 -17.78 13.20 20.92
CA ASN A 162 -17.99 12.58 19.61
C ASN A 162 -17.80 11.06 19.65
N GLU A 163 -16.72 10.57 20.26
CA GLU A 163 -16.46 9.13 20.38
C GLU A 163 -17.56 8.44 21.19
N LEU A 164 -17.98 9.00 22.32
CA LEU A 164 -19.07 8.43 23.11
C LEU A 164 -20.40 8.41 22.37
N LEU A 165 -20.71 9.46 21.59
CA LEU A 165 -21.90 9.51 20.77
C LEU A 165 -21.85 8.46 19.65
N GLN A 166 -20.69 8.30 18.99
CA GLN A 166 -20.50 7.28 17.97
C GLN A 166 -20.74 5.87 18.52
N GLU A 167 -20.17 5.54 19.68
CA GLU A 167 -20.38 4.25 20.32
C GLU A 167 -21.81 4.08 20.85
N HIS A 168 -22.46 5.16 21.32
CA HIS A 168 -23.86 5.14 21.74
C HIS A 168 -24.83 4.85 20.57
N LEU A 169 -24.49 5.33 19.37
CA LEU A 169 -25.26 5.12 18.15
C LEU A 169 -24.93 3.79 17.44
N SER A 170 -23.95 3.04 17.93
CA SER A 170 -23.57 1.74 17.37
C SER A 170 -24.67 0.70 17.59
N GLU A 171 -24.98 -0.09 16.54
CA GLU A 171 -26.02 -1.13 16.60
C GLU A 171 -25.60 -2.35 17.45
N HIS A 172 -24.29 -2.54 17.70
CA HIS A 172 -23.73 -3.70 18.40
C HIS A 172 -22.64 -3.29 19.43
N PRO A 173 -23.01 -2.63 20.54
CA PRO A 173 -22.05 -2.27 21.58
C PRO A 173 -21.56 -3.53 22.32
N ILE A 174 -20.26 -3.75 22.29
CA ILE A 174 -19.60 -4.91 22.94
C ILE A 174 -19.37 -4.64 24.44
N GLU A 175 -19.17 -3.38 24.82
CA GLU A 175 -18.96 -2.92 26.19
C GLU A 175 -19.50 -1.48 26.36
N PRO A 176 -19.63 -0.94 27.59
CA PRO A 176 -20.06 0.44 27.81
C PRO A 176 -19.12 1.45 27.11
N PRO A 177 -19.66 2.46 26.38
CA PRO A 177 -18.86 3.43 25.62
C PRO A 177 -17.70 4.06 26.40
N ALA A 178 -17.93 4.46 27.66
CA ALA A 178 -16.88 5.07 28.49
C ALA A 178 -15.73 4.11 28.82
N GLN A 179 -16.02 2.81 28.98
CA GLN A 179 -14.99 1.79 29.23
C GLN A 179 -14.15 1.57 27.98
N LEU A 180 -14.78 1.47 26.81
CA LEU A 180 -14.11 1.33 25.52
C LEU A 180 -13.18 2.51 25.22
N VAL A 181 -13.68 3.74 25.39
CA VAL A 181 -12.89 4.96 25.17
C VAL A 181 -11.71 5.03 26.16
N SER A 182 -11.93 4.76 27.45
CA SER A 182 -10.84 4.71 28.43
C SER A 182 -9.77 3.69 28.04
N ARG A 183 -10.17 2.47 27.70
CA ARG A 183 -9.29 1.37 27.31
C ARG A 183 -8.49 1.68 26.05
N ARG A 184 -9.10 2.36 25.07
CA ARG A 184 -8.44 2.83 23.84
C ARG A 184 -7.25 3.74 24.15
N TYR A 185 -7.45 4.74 25.01
CA TYR A 185 -6.41 5.70 25.37
C TYR A 185 -5.37 5.14 26.35
N GLU A 186 -5.75 4.23 27.24
CA GLU A 186 -4.77 3.47 28.06
C GLU A 186 -3.85 2.59 27.19
N ARG A 187 -4.41 1.94 26.17
CA ARG A 187 -3.62 1.16 25.20
C ARG A 187 -2.68 2.07 24.39
N LEU A 188 -3.15 3.25 23.97
CA LEU A 188 -2.31 4.24 23.30
C LEU A 188 -1.11 4.63 24.18
N ALA A 189 -1.37 5.00 25.44
CA ALA A 189 -0.31 5.36 26.38
C ALA A 189 0.69 4.22 26.58
N ARG A 190 0.18 3.00 26.79
CA ARG A 190 1.02 1.80 26.93
C ARG A 190 1.93 1.58 25.73
N ASN A 191 1.38 1.64 24.51
CA ASN A 191 2.16 1.47 23.29
C ASN A 191 3.27 2.53 23.15
N ILE A 192 3.02 3.76 23.60
CA ILE A 192 4.00 4.87 23.60
C ILE A 192 5.11 4.62 24.64
N HIS A 193 4.77 4.11 25.82
CA HIS A 193 5.75 3.74 26.86
C HIS A 193 6.59 2.52 26.48
N GLU A 194 6.04 1.60 25.69
CA GLU A 194 6.74 0.40 25.21
C GLU A 194 7.73 0.69 24.08
N GLN A 195 7.77 1.90 23.53
CA GLN A 195 8.76 2.25 22.51
C GLN A 195 10.17 2.34 23.10
N ASP A 196 11.04 1.45 22.63
CA ASP A 196 12.45 1.47 23.00
C ASP A 196 13.22 2.62 22.32
N LYS A 197 14.50 2.77 22.71
CA LYS A 197 15.36 3.83 22.16
C LYS A 197 15.66 3.66 20.67
N ASP A 198 15.58 2.46 20.13
CA ASP A 198 15.80 2.19 18.71
C ASP A 198 14.59 2.63 17.88
N GLU A 199 13.39 2.42 18.39
CA GLU A 199 12.15 2.94 17.78
C GLU A 199 12.09 4.47 17.83
N GLN A 200 12.48 5.09 18.95
CA GLN A 200 12.58 6.54 19.06
C GLN A 200 13.64 7.12 18.11
N MET A 201 14.79 6.43 17.96
CA MET A 201 15.81 6.79 16.97
C MET A 201 15.27 6.67 15.55
N LYS A 202 14.56 5.57 15.23
CA LYS A 202 13.95 5.38 13.91
C LYS A 202 13.03 6.55 13.59
N LEU A 203 12.09 6.88 14.47
CA LEU A 203 11.13 7.97 14.25
C LEU A 203 11.85 9.31 14.00
N TYR A 204 12.92 9.58 14.74
CA TYR A 204 13.73 10.77 14.58
C TYR A 204 14.47 10.82 13.23
N LEU A 205 15.12 9.73 12.82
CA LEU A 205 15.82 9.67 11.54
C LEU A 205 14.87 9.69 10.34
N ASP A 206 13.68 9.11 10.49
CA ASP A 206 12.61 9.15 9.51
C ASP A 206 12.09 10.59 9.33
N ALA A 207 11.85 11.32 10.44
CA ALA A 207 11.50 12.74 10.38
C ALA A 207 12.57 13.59 9.69
N LEU A 208 13.86 13.28 9.89
CA LEU A 208 14.95 13.97 9.18
C LEU A 208 14.91 13.68 7.69
N ALA A 209 14.72 12.42 7.31
CA ALA A 209 14.64 12.03 5.91
C ALA A 209 13.43 12.67 5.21
N GLN A 210 12.26 12.70 5.88
CA GLN A 210 11.04 13.33 5.37
C GLN A 210 11.09 14.87 5.32
N ALA A 211 12.05 15.49 6.02
CA ALA A 211 12.32 16.92 5.88
C ALA A 211 12.98 17.26 4.52
N TYR A 212 13.64 16.29 3.87
CA TYR A 212 14.22 16.47 2.54
C TYR A 212 13.19 16.25 1.44
N ASP A 213 12.42 15.16 1.52
CA ASP A 213 11.26 14.86 0.65
C ASP A 213 10.39 13.76 1.27
N PRO A 214 9.12 13.57 0.83
CA PRO A 214 8.21 12.62 1.48
C PRO A 214 8.49 11.14 1.15
N HIS A 215 9.50 10.81 0.35
CA HIS A 215 9.80 9.44 -0.09
C HIS A 215 11.12 8.89 0.46
N SER A 216 11.89 9.73 1.16
CA SER A 216 13.11 9.36 1.84
C SER A 216 12.79 8.96 3.28
N GLU A 217 13.25 7.77 3.68
CA GLU A 217 12.92 7.18 4.98
C GLU A 217 14.09 6.33 5.51
N TYR A 218 14.28 6.33 6.82
CA TYR A 218 15.15 5.38 7.49
C TYR A 218 14.39 4.07 7.75
N LEU A 219 14.88 2.98 7.17
CA LEU A 219 14.33 1.65 7.30
C LEU A 219 15.10 0.88 8.36
N SER A 220 14.44 0.53 9.46
CA SER A 220 15.00 -0.43 10.42
C SER A 220 15.16 -1.81 9.77
N LYS A 221 15.85 -2.73 10.45
CA LYS A 221 15.95 -4.13 10.00
C LYS A 221 14.58 -4.77 9.74
N ALA A 222 13.60 -4.48 10.60
CA ALA A 222 12.24 -4.99 10.45
C ALA A 222 11.54 -4.37 9.22
N ASP A 223 11.71 -3.07 9.01
CA ASP A 223 11.13 -2.36 7.86
C ASP A 223 11.76 -2.83 6.55
N MET A 224 13.09 -3.03 6.52
CA MET A 224 13.80 -3.59 5.37
C MET A 224 13.29 -4.97 4.97
N LYS A 225 12.99 -5.82 5.96
CA LYS A 225 12.41 -7.13 5.71
C LYS A 225 11.00 -7.01 5.14
N ASN A 226 10.16 -6.13 5.69
CA ASN A 226 8.80 -5.88 5.19
C ASN A 226 8.83 -5.30 3.76
N PHE A 227 9.73 -4.35 3.48
CA PHE A 227 9.94 -3.79 2.15
C PHE A 227 10.31 -4.90 1.14
N SER A 228 11.25 -5.77 1.51
CA SER A 228 11.70 -6.88 0.65
C SER A 228 10.58 -7.89 0.39
N ILE A 229 9.74 -8.18 1.40
CA ILE A 229 8.56 -9.04 1.25
C ILE A 229 7.57 -8.44 0.25
N ASN A 230 7.28 -7.14 0.35
CA ASN A 230 6.33 -6.46 -0.53
C ASN A 230 6.83 -6.38 -1.98
N MET A 231 8.14 -6.19 -2.19
CA MET A 231 8.73 -6.18 -3.53
C MET A 231 8.80 -7.59 -4.15
N GLY A 232 9.19 -8.60 -3.37
CA GLY A 232 9.35 -9.98 -3.84
C GLY A 232 8.07 -10.82 -3.83
N LEU A 233 6.96 -10.31 -3.30
CA LEU A 233 5.69 -11.03 -3.07
C LEU A 233 5.85 -12.39 -2.36
N SER A 234 6.86 -12.49 -1.51
CA SER A 234 7.16 -13.72 -0.79
C SER A 234 7.56 -13.42 0.64
N LEU A 235 7.09 -14.24 1.57
CA LEU A 235 7.49 -14.17 2.97
C LEU A 235 7.75 -15.56 3.51
N VAL A 236 8.63 -15.65 4.52
CA VAL A 236 8.86 -16.91 5.23
C VAL A 236 8.20 -16.85 6.59
N GLY A 237 7.30 -17.80 6.85
CA GLY A 237 6.52 -17.84 8.08
C GLY A 237 5.55 -19.01 8.11
N ILE A 238 4.44 -18.83 8.84
CA ILE A 238 3.39 -19.84 8.97
C ILE A 238 2.21 -19.60 8.01
N GLY A 239 2.10 -18.42 7.38
CA GLY A 239 1.01 -18.11 6.44
C GLY A 239 -0.31 -17.82 7.15
N ALA A 240 -0.29 -16.95 8.15
CA ALA A 240 -1.47 -16.48 8.88
C ALA A 240 -1.43 -14.95 9.00
N MET A 241 -2.57 -14.30 8.78
CA MET A 241 -2.76 -12.89 9.11
C MET A 241 -3.24 -12.79 10.55
N LEU A 242 -2.58 -11.93 11.33
CA LEU A 242 -2.84 -11.77 12.75
C LEU A 242 -3.36 -10.37 13.03
N ARG A 243 -4.30 -10.28 13.97
CA ARG A 243 -4.85 -9.03 14.49
C ARG A 243 -4.71 -9.01 16.01
N SER A 244 -4.47 -7.84 16.59
CA SER A 244 -4.49 -7.69 18.04
C SER A 244 -5.93 -7.53 18.52
N GLU A 245 -6.38 -8.40 19.41
CA GLU A 245 -7.70 -8.36 20.05
C GLU A 245 -7.55 -8.64 21.54
N ASP A 246 -7.97 -7.68 22.39
CA ASP A 246 -7.91 -7.78 23.86
C ASP A 246 -6.55 -8.22 24.43
N GLY A 247 -5.45 -7.76 23.81
CA GLY A 247 -4.09 -8.13 24.22
C GLY A 247 -3.63 -9.50 23.70
N TYR A 248 -4.40 -10.18 22.87
CA TYR A 248 -4.00 -11.42 22.21
C TYR A 248 -3.72 -11.18 20.73
N ALA A 249 -2.79 -11.96 20.16
CA ALA A 249 -2.64 -12.07 18.72
C ALA A 249 -3.63 -13.12 18.20
N LYS A 250 -4.73 -12.67 17.60
CA LYS A 250 -5.80 -13.50 17.01
C LYS A 250 -5.52 -13.76 15.55
N ILE A 251 -5.75 -14.99 15.10
CA ILE A 251 -5.70 -15.35 13.68
C ILE A 251 -6.95 -14.79 13.01
N GLU A 252 -6.76 -13.84 12.09
CA GLU A 252 -7.83 -13.24 11.32
C GLU A 252 -8.13 -14.06 10.05
N SER A 253 -7.08 -14.45 9.32
CA SER A 253 -7.21 -15.27 8.13
C SER A 253 -5.97 -16.14 7.91
N LEU A 254 -6.10 -17.18 7.10
CA LEU A 254 -5.00 -18.07 6.72
C LEU A 254 -4.70 -17.89 5.24
N VAL A 255 -3.41 -17.80 4.90
CA VAL A 255 -2.97 -17.60 3.52
C VAL A 255 -3.10 -18.91 2.75
N PRO A 256 -3.78 -18.92 1.59
CA PRO A 256 -3.91 -20.11 0.76
C PRO A 256 -2.57 -20.75 0.40
N GLY A 257 -2.43 -22.06 0.65
CA GLY A 257 -1.19 -22.82 0.42
C GLY A 257 -0.07 -22.54 1.43
N GLY A 258 -0.33 -21.73 2.47
CA GLY A 258 0.62 -21.50 3.56
C GLY A 258 0.66 -22.65 4.58
N PRO A 259 1.76 -22.82 5.34
CA PRO A 259 1.93 -23.93 6.30
C PRO A 259 0.78 -24.10 7.30
N ALA A 260 0.21 -23.01 7.83
CA ALA A 260 -0.88 -23.04 8.79
C ALA A 260 -2.17 -23.60 8.19
N GLN A 261 -2.47 -23.27 6.92
CA GLN A 261 -3.63 -23.80 6.23
C GLN A 261 -3.41 -25.27 5.84
N THR A 262 -2.24 -25.61 5.27
CA THR A 262 -1.90 -26.98 4.84
C THR A 262 -1.86 -27.97 6.01
N ASP A 263 -1.39 -27.55 7.18
CA ASP A 263 -1.37 -28.38 8.38
C ASP A 263 -2.77 -28.52 9.02
N GLY A 264 -3.66 -27.54 8.82
CA GLY A 264 -5.05 -27.56 9.27
C GLY A 264 -5.26 -27.52 10.79
N LYS A 265 -4.20 -27.42 11.60
CA LYS A 265 -4.31 -27.38 13.07
C LYS A 265 -4.68 -26.01 13.62
N LEU A 266 -4.44 -24.93 12.87
CA LEU A 266 -4.87 -23.57 13.23
C LEU A 266 -6.16 -23.23 12.50
N LYS A 267 -7.03 -22.48 13.16
CA LYS A 267 -8.28 -21.97 12.59
C LYS A 267 -8.37 -20.46 12.73
N VAL A 268 -9.21 -19.87 11.89
CA VAL A 268 -9.62 -18.47 12.03
C VAL A 268 -10.25 -18.27 13.42
N GLY A 269 -9.86 -17.20 14.10
CA GLY A 269 -10.28 -16.86 15.46
C GLY A 269 -9.42 -17.44 16.58
N ASP A 270 -8.47 -18.34 16.30
CA ASP A 270 -7.56 -18.86 17.33
C ASP A 270 -6.68 -17.74 17.90
N ARG A 271 -6.39 -17.77 19.21
CA ARG A 271 -5.62 -16.74 19.92
C ARG A 271 -4.27 -17.28 20.36
N ILE A 272 -3.18 -16.64 19.93
CA ILE A 272 -1.81 -17.04 20.27
C ILE A 272 -1.44 -16.48 21.64
N THR A 273 -1.00 -17.34 22.55
CA THR A 273 -0.63 -17.01 23.93
C THR A 273 0.86 -17.11 24.20
N ALA A 274 1.57 -18.01 23.52
CA ALA A 274 3.01 -18.13 23.65
C ALA A 274 3.65 -18.68 22.37
N VAL A 275 4.90 -18.30 22.12
CA VAL A 275 5.68 -18.71 20.94
C VAL A 275 7.00 -19.32 21.39
N GLY A 276 7.31 -20.52 20.90
CA GLY A 276 8.56 -21.24 21.15
C GLY A 276 9.39 -21.39 19.87
N GLN A 277 10.70 -21.15 19.96
CA GLN A 277 11.64 -21.29 18.84
C GLN A 277 12.29 -22.67 18.85
N GLY A 278 11.97 -23.53 17.88
CA GLY A 278 12.48 -24.91 17.87
C GLY A 278 12.18 -25.63 19.19
N GLN A 279 13.22 -26.01 19.93
CA GLN A 279 13.11 -26.65 21.25
C GLN A 279 13.29 -25.68 22.44
N ALA A 280 13.50 -24.38 22.21
CA ALA A 280 13.63 -23.39 23.27
C ALA A 280 12.29 -23.14 23.99
N ASP A 281 12.35 -22.66 25.23
CA ASP A 281 11.17 -22.38 26.05
C ASP A 281 10.19 -21.42 25.37
N TYR A 282 8.93 -21.51 25.80
CA TYR A 282 7.89 -20.62 25.33
C TYR A 282 8.10 -19.22 25.87
N VAL A 283 8.07 -18.23 24.97
CA VAL A 283 7.95 -16.83 25.31
C VAL A 283 6.46 -16.49 25.35
N ASP A 284 6.00 -15.96 26.48
CA ASP A 284 4.64 -15.44 26.61
C ASP A 284 4.48 -14.20 25.73
N VAL A 285 3.43 -14.19 24.90
CA VAL A 285 3.15 -13.10 23.96
C VAL A 285 1.84 -12.39 24.27
N ARG A 286 1.22 -12.68 25.43
CA ARG A 286 0.04 -11.95 25.89
C ARG A 286 0.41 -10.51 26.20
N GLU A 287 -0.44 -9.60 25.77
CA GLU A 287 -0.29 -8.14 25.83
C GLU A 287 0.94 -7.58 25.10
N MET A 288 1.73 -8.44 24.47
CA MET A 288 2.87 -8.04 23.64
C MET A 288 2.35 -7.37 22.37
N ARG A 289 3.08 -6.35 21.91
CA ARG A 289 2.80 -5.72 20.62
C ARG A 289 2.84 -6.73 19.48
N LEU A 290 1.86 -6.60 18.58
CA LEU A 290 1.61 -7.54 17.49
C LEU A 290 2.82 -7.73 16.56
N ASP A 291 3.56 -6.66 16.28
CA ASP A 291 4.76 -6.69 15.44
C ASP A 291 5.87 -7.57 16.04
N LYS A 292 6.10 -7.50 17.35
CA LYS A 292 7.05 -8.38 18.07
C LYS A 292 6.57 -9.83 18.06
N VAL A 293 5.26 -10.07 18.22
CA VAL A 293 4.69 -11.43 18.10
C VAL A 293 4.92 -11.98 16.68
N VAL A 294 4.67 -11.17 15.65
CA VAL A 294 4.90 -11.53 14.24
C VAL A 294 6.38 -11.82 13.99
N GLU A 295 7.31 -11.04 14.57
CA GLU A 295 8.75 -11.27 14.46
C GLU A 295 9.16 -12.64 15.02
N LEU A 296 8.62 -13.02 16.18
CA LEU A 296 8.84 -14.35 16.78
C LEU A 296 8.24 -15.47 15.93
N ILE A 297 7.06 -15.27 15.35
CA ILE A 297 6.40 -16.28 14.52
C ILE A 297 7.14 -16.47 13.19
N ARG A 298 7.67 -15.40 12.61
CA ARG A 298 8.52 -15.45 11.41
C ARG A 298 9.88 -16.08 11.74
N GLY A 299 10.61 -16.47 10.71
CA GLY A 299 11.92 -17.11 10.89
C GLY A 299 12.51 -17.62 9.59
N LYS A 300 13.61 -18.36 9.70
CA LYS A 300 14.27 -18.98 8.54
C LYS A 300 13.43 -20.15 8.02
N LYS A 301 13.46 -20.36 6.71
CA LYS A 301 12.76 -21.46 6.03
C LYS A 301 13.23 -22.80 6.59
N GLY A 302 12.30 -23.73 6.78
CA GLY A 302 12.56 -25.07 7.34
C GLY A 302 12.73 -25.11 8.86
N THR A 303 12.77 -23.98 9.55
CA THR A 303 12.82 -23.97 11.03
C THR A 303 11.45 -24.22 11.63
N ARG A 304 11.41 -24.79 12.83
CA ARG A 304 10.16 -25.11 13.54
C ARG A 304 9.78 -24.02 14.52
N VAL A 305 8.49 -23.70 14.57
CA VAL A 305 7.88 -22.80 15.54
C VAL A 305 6.78 -23.55 16.27
N ARG A 306 6.71 -23.36 17.59
CA ARG A 306 5.66 -23.92 18.44
C ARG A 306 4.78 -22.80 18.95
N LEU A 307 3.49 -22.93 18.78
CA LEU A 307 2.50 -21.94 19.16
C LEU A 307 1.58 -22.55 20.22
N LEU A 308 1.49 -21.88 21.36
CA LEU A 308 0.49 -22.19 22.36
C LEU A 308 -0.74 -21.33 22.09
N VAL A 309 -1.83 -21.94 21.65
CA VAL A 309 -3.04 -21.24 21.20
C VAL A 309 -4.25 -21.58 22.06
N ILE A 310 -5.12 -20.60 22.27
CA ILE A 310 -6.48 -20.81 22.77
C ILE A 310 -7.37 -20.97 21.54
N PRO A 311 -7.99 -22.15 21.33
CA PRO A 311 -8.89 -22.37 20.20
C PRO A 311 -10.06 -21.38 20.17
N SER A 312 -10.49 -21.01 18.96
CA SER A 312 -11.68 -20.17 18.72
C SER A 312 -12.96 -20.75 19.33
N ASP A 313 -13.11 -22.08 19.33
CA ASP A 313 -14.26 -22.82 19.87
C ASP A 313 -14.14 -23.15 21.36
N ALA A 314 -13.09 -22.65 22.04
CA ALA A 314 -12.88 -22.93 23.45
C ALA A 314 -13.89 -22.16 24.32
N THR A 315 -14.82 -22.89 24.93
CA THR A 315 -15.74 -22.38 25.97
C THR A 315 -15.02 -21.99 27.27
N ASP A 316 -13.84 -22.56 27.52
CA ASP A 316 -12.96 -22.21 28.63
C ASP A 316 -11.63 -21.65 28.09
N PRO A 317 -11.29 -20.38 28.39
CA PRO A 317 -10.02 -19.76 28.01
C PRO A 317 -8.76 -20.47 28.56
N SER A 318 -8.90 -21.36 29.54
CA SER A 318 -7.81 -22.17 30.09
C SER A 318 -7.38 -23.30 29.15
N ARG A 319 -8.23 -23.70 28.18
CA ARG A 319 -7.89 -24.73 27.19
C ARG A 319 -6.84 -24.21 26.23
N ARG A 320 -5.65 -24.80 26.30
CA ARG A 320 -4.54 -24.49 25.39
C ARG A 320 -4.23 -25.67 24.49
N LYS A 321 -3.99 -25.39 23.22
CA LYS A 321 -3.52 -26.33 22.22
C LYS A 321 -2.10 -25.95 21.82
N ASN A 322 -1.19 -26.92 21.83
CA ASN A 322 0.14 -26.74 21.27
C ASN A 322 0.11 -27.11 19.78
N VAL A 323 0.59 -26.20 18.93
CA VAL A 323 0.68 -26.39 17.49
C VAL A 323 2.11 -26.16 17.05
N GLU A 324 2.74 -27.20 16.50
CA GLU A 324 4.07 -27.11 15.89
C GLU A 324 3.94 -27.01 14.37
N LEU A 325 4.56 -25.99 13.79
CA LEU A 325 4.58 -25.74 12.36
C LEU A 325 6.02 -25.60 11.87
N VAL A 326 6.27 -26.08 10.65
CA VAL A 326 7.51 -25.82 9.93
C VAL A 326 7.31 -24.56 9.11
N ARG A 327 8.21 -23.58 9.26
CA ARG A 327 8.14 -22.34 8.48
C ARG A 327 8.49 -22.62 7.04
N ASP A 328 7.66 -22.14 6.14
CA ASP A 328 7.90 -22.22 4.70
C ASP A 328 7.72 -20.85 4.05
N GLU A 329 8.15 -20.78 2.80
CA GLU A 329 7.96 -19.66 1.91
C GLU A 329 6.50 -19.63 1.41
N ILE A 330 5.82 -18.54 1.72
CA ILE A 330 4.45 -18.27 1.33
C ILE A 330 4.48 -17.23 0.22
N LYS A 331 3.87 -17.57 -0.92
CA LYS A 331 3.70 -16.68 -2.06
C LYS A 331 2.41 -15.89 -1.91
N LEU A 332 2.48 -14.58 -2.05
CA LEU A 332 1.33 -13.68 -1.97
C LEU A 332 0.62 -13.64 -3.34
N LYS A 333 -0.06 -14.74 -3.68
CA LYS A 333 -0.70 -14.94 -4.99
C LYS A 333 -1.74 -13.88 -5.33
N ASP A 334 -2.47 -13.38 -4.33
CA ASP A 334 -3.49 -12.35 -4.53
C ASP A 334 -2.90 -11.00 -4.98
N MET A 335 -1.59 -10.79 -4.77
CA MET A 335 -0.86 -9.60 -5.19
C MET A 335 -0.14 -9.80 -6.54
N GLU A 336 -0.25 -10.98 -7.16
CA GLU A 336 0.29 -11.23 -8.50
C GLU A 336 -0.62 -10.63 -9.57
N ALA A 337 -0.04 -10.35 -10.74
CA ALA A 337 -0.84 -9.97 -11.90
C ALA A 337 -1.82 -11.11 -12.27
N HIS A 338 -3.05 -10.74 -12.63
CA HIS A 338 -4.04 -11.67 -13.17
C HIS A 338 -4.80 -11.00 -14.30
N ALA A 339 -5.41 -11.82 -15.16
CA ALA A 339 -6.19 -11.34 -16.29
C ALA A 339 -7.59 -11.95 -16.28
N ASP A 340 -8.58 -11.15 -16.68
CA ASP A 340 -9.95 -11.57 -16.85
C ASP A 340 -10.33 -11.44 -18.35
N ILE A 341 -10.99 -12.45 -18.91
CA ILE A 341 -11.59 -12.39 -20.25
C ILE A 341 -13.06 -12.10 -20.08
N ILE A 342 -13.48 -10.95 -20.59
CA ILE A 342 -14.82 -10.42 -20.43
C ILE A 342 -15.52 -10.51 -21.78
N ILE A 343 -16.60 -11.30 -21.84
CA ILE A 343 -17.42 -11.43 -23.05
C ILE A 343 -18.58 -10.46 -22.97
N ARG A 344 -18.64 -9.54 -23.94
CA ARG A 344 -19.75 -8.59 -24.13
C ARG A 344 -20.35 -8.75 -25.52
N LYS A 345 -21.50 -8.14 -25.75
CA LYS A 345 -22.10 -7.99 -27.08
C LYS A 345 -21.62 -6.65 -27.66
N ASP A 346 -21.22 -6.63 -28.93
CA ASP A 346 -20.94 -5.39 -29.66
C ASP A 346 -22.24 -4.67 -30.08
N GLU A 347 -22.13 -3.51 -30.75
CA GLU A 347 -23.29 -2.77 -31.27
C GLU A 347 -24.17 -3.58 -32.25
N ASN A 348 -23.61 -4.62 -32.88
CA ASN A 348 -24.31 -5.51 -33.80
C ASN A 348 -24.91 -6.74 -33.11
N GLY A 349 -24.69 -6.91 -31.80
CA GLY A 349 -25.13 -8.05 -31.00
C GLY A 349 -24.20 -9.26 -31.04
N GLU A 350 -23.04 -9.16 -31.69
CA GLU A 350 -22.04 -10.24 -31.80
C GLU A 350 -21.14 -10.29 -30.55
N PRO A 351 -20.68 -11.48 -30.10
CA PRO A 351 -19.84 -11.59 -28.93
C PRO A 351 -18.43 -11.07 -29.20
N ILE A 352 -18.02 -10.04 -28.44
CA ILE A 352 -16.65 -9.51 -28.40
C ILE A 352 -15.97 -9.94 -27.09
N LYS A 353 -14.75 -10.50 -27.22
CA LYS A 353 -13.89 -10.84 -26.08
C LYS A 353 -12.95 -9.69 -25.78
N LEU A 354 -13.01 -9.14 -24.58
CA LEU A 354 -12.10 -8.09 -24.10
C LEU A 354 -11.21 -8.65 -23.00
N GLY A 355 -9.92 -8.31 -23.03
CA GLY A 355 -8.99 -8.65 -21.97
C GLY A 355 -8.95 -7.54 -20.92
N TRP A 356 -8.94 -7.92 -19.64
CA TRP A 356 -8.73 -7.04 -18.51
C TRP A 356 -7.53 -7.53 -17.72
N LEU A 357 -6.43 -6.79 -17.69
CA LEU A 357 -5.23 -7.14 -16.95
C LEU A 357 -5.17 -6.29 -15.68
N THR A 358 -5.32 -6.92 -14.52
CA THR A 358 -5.15 -6.26 -13.23
C THR A 358 -3.69 -6.40 -12.79
N LEU A 359 -3.02 -5.27 -12.55
CA LEU A 359 -1.64 -5.25 -12.06
C LEU A 359 -1.58 -4.54 -10.70
N PRO A 360 -1.50 -5.27 -9.57
CA PRO A 360 -1.48 -4.66 -8.23
C PRO A 360 -0.23 -3.81 -7.94
N SER A 361 0.94 -4.24 -8.41
CA SER A 361 2.22 -3.53 -8.23
C SER A 361 3.23 -3.94 -9.31
N PHE A 362 4.28 -3.14 -9.49
CA PHE A 362 5.45 -3.51 -10.30
C PHE A 362 6.45 -4.31 -9.45
N TYR A 363 6.05 -5.51 -9.05
CA TYR A 363 6.84 -6.39 -8.20
C TYR A 363 8.06 -6.99 -8.92
N ALA A 364 9.15 -7.15 -8.18
CA ALA A 364 10.39 -7.76 -8.63
C ALA A 364 11.15 -8.37 -7.45
N ASP A 365 11.75 -9.53 -7.67
CA ASP A 365 12.67 -10.14 -6.71
C ASP A 365 14.09 -9.59 -6.92
N MET A 366 14.49 -8.65 -6.06
CA MET A 366 15.77 -7.93 -6.14
C MET A 366 17.01 -8.84 -5.95
N ASP A 367 16.87 -9.96 -5.23
CA ASP A 367 18.00 -10.81 -4.88
C ASP A 367 18.14 -11.98 -5.86
N LYS A 368 17.07 -12.74 -6.07
CA LYS A 368 17.15 -14.01 -6.82
C LYS A 368 16.56 -13.92 -8.22
N HIS A 369 15.95 -12.77 -8.58
CA HIS A 369 15.30 -12.54 -9.87
C HIS A 369 14.26 -13.64 -10.21
N GLN A 370 13.70 -14.30 -9.19
CA GLN A 370 12.75 -15.39 -9.39
C GLN A 370 11.35 -14.88 -9.67
N LYS A 371 11.03 -13.64 -9.31
CA LYS A 371 9.74 -13.00 -9.55
C LYS A 371 9.92 -11.76 -10.40
N SER A 372 9.11 -11.65 -11.46
CA SER A 372 9.15 -10.55 -12.42
C SER A 372 7.75 -10.25 -12.93
N THR A 373 7.32 -9.00 -12.79
CA THR A 373 6.05 -8.51 -13.32
C THR A 373 5.96 -8.72 -14.83
N THR A 374 7.01 -8.36 -15.56
CA THR A 374 7.07 -8.42 -17.03
C THR A 374 6.89 -9.86 -17.50
N ARG A 375 7.57 -10.82 -16.88
CA ARG A 375 7.47 -12.24 -17.27
C ARG A 375 6.08 -12.81 -17.00
N ASP A 376 5.50 -12.45 -15.86
CA ASP A 376 4.16 -12.91 -15.46
C ASP A 376 3.09 -12.32 -16.39
N VAL A 377 3.15 -11.01 -16.68
CA VAL A 377 2.26 -10.35 -17.64
C VAL A 377 2.44 -10.92 -19.04
N LEU A 378 3.67 -11.19 -19.49
CA LEU A 378 3.92 -11.82 -20.79
C LEU A 378 3.24 -13.19 -20.91
N ALA A 379 3.24 -13.99 -19.85
CA ALA A 379 2.54 -15.28 -19.83
C ALA A 379 1.01 -15.09 -19.96
N LEU A 380 0.44 -14.14 -19.21
CA LEU A 380 -0.98 -13.78 -19.30
C LEU A 380 -1.35 -13.26 -20.70
N LEU A 381 -0.55 -12.35 -21.27
CA LEU A 381 -0.76 -11.82 -22.62
C LEU A 381 -0.73 -12.92 -23.69
N LYS A 382 0.18 -13.89 -23.58
CA LYS A 382 0.23 -15.06 -24.47
C LYS A 382 -1.05 -15.90 -24.38
N ARG A 383 -1.65 -16.02 -23.18
CA ARG A 383 -2.93 -16.72 -23.00
C ARG A 383 -4.09 -15.91 -23.55
N LEU A 384 -4.18 -14.61 -23.25
CA LEU A 384 -5.21 -13.71 -23.79
C LEU A 384 -5.19 -13.67 -25.32
N LYS A 385 -4.00 -13.65 -25.93
CA LYS A 385 -3.84 -13.76 -27.39
C LYS A 385 -4.35 -15.08 -27.95
N ARG A 386 -4.06 -16.21 -27.30
CA ARG A 386 -4.59 -17.53 -27.71
C ARG A 386 -6.12 -17.57 -27.68
N GLU A 387 -6.73 -16.80 -26.78
CA GLU A 387 -8.19 -16.67 -26.66
C GLU A 387 -8.81 -15.64 -27.62
N ASN A 388 -8.00 -14.99 -28.46
CA ASN A 388 -8.39 -14.00 -29.47
C ASN A 388 -9.15 -12.79 -28.89
N ILE A 389 -8.60 -12.17 -27.84
CA ILE A 389 -9.14 -10.88 -27.35
C ILE A 389 -9.05 -9.80 -28.43
N ALA A 390 -10.09 -8.97 -28.52
CA ALA A 390 -10.18 -7.87 -29.48
C ALA A 390 -9.46 -6.60 -28.99
N GLY A 391 -9.42 -6.40 -27.66
CA GLY A 391 -8.82 -5.24 -27.00
C GLY A 391 -8.32 -5.60 -25.60
N LEU A 392 -7.46 -4.76 -25.02
CA LEU A 392 -6.90 -4.95 -23.68
C LEU A 392 -7.07 -3.69 -22.81
N VAL A 393 -7.63 -3.84 -21.61
CA VAL A 393 -7.51 -2.86 -20.53
C VAL A 393 -6.40 -3.28 -19.59
N VAL A 394 -5.55 -2.35 -19.16
CA VAL A 394 -4.59 -2.54 -18.06
C VAL A 394 -5.07 -1.70 -16.87
N ASP A 395 -5.51 -2.35 -15.80
CA ASP A 395 -5.97 -1.69 -14.57
C ASP A 395 -4.79 -1.45 -13.61
N LEU A 396 -4.48 -0.16 -13.42
CA LEU A 396 -3.47 0.36 -12.51
C LEU A 396 -4.09 1.18 -11.37
N ARG A 397 -5.42 1.17 -11.18
CA ARG A 397 -6.11 2.06 -10.23
C ARG A 397 -5.55 1.94 -8.82
N LYS A 398 -5.25 0.74 -8.35
CA LYS A 398 -4.72 0.51 -6.99
C LYS A 398 -3.18 0.33 -6.96
N ASN A 399 -2.48 0.69 -8.05
CA ASN A 399 -1.06 0.39 -8.22
C ASN A 399 -0.14 1.58 -7.89
N GLY A 400 0.42 1.57 -6.68
CA GLY A 400 1.37 2.58 -6.19
C GLY A 400 2.79 2.52 -6.79
N GLY A 401 3.04 1.64 -7.76
CA GLY A 401 4.31 1.49 -8.46
C GLY A 401 5.12 0.27 -8.05
N GLY A 402 6.45 0.39 -8.07
CA GLY A 402 7.39 -0.70 -7.78
C GLY A 402 8.71 -0.52 -8.53
N SER A 403 9.26 -1.62 -9.05
CA SER A 403 10.54 -1.64 -9.75
C SER A 403 10.52 -0.80 -11.03
N LEU A 404 11.49 0.11 -11.15
CA LEU A 404 11.71 0.89 -12.37
C LEU A 404 12.08 -0.02 -13.55
N GLU A 405 12.88 -1.04 -13.32
CA GLU A 405 13.28 -2.00 -14.37
C GLU A 405 12.07 -2.73 -14.94
N GLU A 406 11.17 -3.19 -14.07
CA GLU A 406 9.91 -3.82 -14.49
C GLU A 406 9.02 -2.83 -15.25
N ALA A 407 9.01 -1.54 -14.89
CA ALA A 407 8.28 -0.53 -15.65
C ALA A 407 8.80 -0.38 -17.08
N LEU A 408 10.13 -0.37 -17.27
CA LEU A 408 10.77 -0.29 -18.58
C LEU A 408 10.45 -1.53 -19.42
N SER A 409 10.74 -2.72 -18.88
CA SER A 409 10.56 -3.99 -19.58
C SER A 409 9.09 -4.27 -19.89
N LEU A 410 8.17 -3.96 -18.96
CA LEU A 410 6.72 -4.13 -19.19
C LEU A 410 6.21 -3.19 -20.29
N THR A 411 6.66 -1.93 -20.29
CA THR A 411 6.29 -0.98 -21.37
C THR A 411 6.81 -1.46 -22.73
N GLY A 412 7.99 -2.08 -22.74
CA GLY A 412 8.59 -2.75 -23.90
C GLY A 412 7.67 -3.74 -24.61
N LEU A 413 6.85 -4.47 -23.84
CA LEU A 413 5.88 -5.44 -24.38
C LEU A 413 4.83 -4.81 -25.31
N PHE A 414 4.68 -3.48 -25.28
CA PHE A 414 3.66 -2.74 -26.05
C PHE A 414 4.25 -1.75 -27.06
N LEU A 415 5.56 -1.53 -27.06
CA LEU A 415 6.27 -0.59 -27.95
C LEU A 415 7.25 -1.33 -28.88
N LYS A 416 7.57 -0.73 -30.04
CA LYS A 416 8.55 -1.32 -30.98
C LYS A 416 9.99 -1.21 -30.45
N SER A 417 10.37 0.02 -30.12
CA SER A 417 11.66 0.44 -29.58
C SER A 417 11.60 1.95 -29.30
N GLY A 418 12.51 2.44 -28.47
CA GLY A 418 12.66 3.86 -28.19
C GLY A 418 12.83 4.16 -26.69
N PRO A 419 13.02 5.44 -26.33
CA PRO A 419 13.08 5.85 -24.93
C PRO A 419 11.74 5.62 -24.24
N ILE A 420 11.75 5.26 -22.95
CA ILE A 420 10.53 5.11 -22.12
C ILE A 420 10.48 6.17 -21.05
N VAL A 421 11.63 6.48 -20.45
CA VAL A 421 11.73 7.47 -19.37
C VAL A 421 13.09 8.15 -19.42
N GLN A 422 13.15 9.38 -18.95
CA GLN A 422 14.39 10.10 -18.73
C GLN A 422 14.58 10.28 -17.23
N THR A 423 15.80 10.11 -16.72
CA THR A 423 16.15 10.36 -15.31
C THR A 423 17.19 11.45 -15.23
N LYS A 424 17.06 12.38 -14.28
CA LYS A 424 18.03 13.45 -14.01
C LYS A 424 18.57 13.24 -12.60
N ASP A 425 19.88 13.19 -12.48
CA ASP A 425 20.55 13.16 -11.18
C ASP A 425 20.78 14.58 -10.62
N TYR A 426 21.35 14.65 -9.41
CA TYR A 426 21.67 15.92 -8.75
C TYR A 426 22.68 16.77 -9.52
N ASN A 427 23.54 16.17 -10.36
CA ASN A 427 24.51 16.86 -11.21
C ASN A 427 23.86 17.47 -12.46
N GLY A 428 22.56 17.26 -12.65
CA GLY A 428 21.84 17.67 -13.86
C GLY A 428 22.09 16.77 -15.06
N THR A 429 22.75 15.62 -14.88
CA THR A 429 22.97 14.67 -15.97
C THR A 429 21.69 13.92 -16.26
N THR A 430 21.18 14.06 -17.48
CA THR A 430 19.99 13.32 -17.93
C THR A 430 20.41 12.00 -18.59
N ARG A 431 19.84 10.90 -18.15
CA ARG A 431 19.96 9.57 -18.75
C ARG A 431 18.63 9.15 -19.34
N ILE A 432 18.67 8.63 -20.55
CA ILE A 432 17.49 8.11 -21.25
C ILE A 432 17.51 6.59 -21.09
N SER A 433 16.43 6.03 -20.56
CA SER A 433 16.27 4.59 -20.38
C SER A 433 15.23 4.04 -21.35
N SER A 434 15.50 2.84 -21.85
CA SER A 434 14.69 2.10 -22.82
C SER A 434 14.49 0.67 -22.35
N ASP A 435 13.58 -0.03 -23.01
CA ASP A 435 13.39 -1.46 -22.84
C ASP A 435 14.67 -2.22 -23.23
N PRO A 436 15.21 -3.10 -22.36
CA PRO A 436 16.38 -3.92 -22.69
C PRO A 436 16.10 -4.96 -23.79
N ASP A 437 14.86 -5.44 -23.93
CA ASP A 437 14.51 -6.58 -24.78
C ASP A 437 13.40 -6.23 -25.79
N SER A 438 13.77 -5.86 -27.01
CA SER A 438 12.80 -5.49 -28.03
C SER A 438 11.85 -6.64 -28.39
N GLY A 439 10.55 -6.49 -28.10
CA GLY A 439 9.55 -7.47 -28.50
C GLY A 439 8.11 -7.08 -28.17
N ILE A 440 7.29 -6.85 -29.21
CA ILE A 440 5.88 -6.52 -29.00
C ILE A 440 5.10 -7.78 -28.64
N ALA A 441 4.69 -7.89 -27.38
CA ALA A 441 3.81 -8.93 -26.88
C ALA A 441 2.34 -8.65 -27.16
N TYR A 442 1.91 -7.40 -27.38
CA TYR A 442 0.54 -7.09 -27.80
C TYR A 442 0.46 -5.77 -28.59
N SER A 443 -0.16 -5.81 -29.78
CA SER A 443 -0.27 -4.68 -30.71
C SER A 443 -1.70 -4.18 -30.95
N GLY A 444 -2.70 -4.81 -30.33
CA GLY A 444 -4.10 -4.45 -30.50
C GLY A 444 -4.50 -3.18 -29.72
N PRO A 445 -5.76 -2.73 -29.89
CA PRO A 445 -6.37 -1.64 -29.13
C PRO A 445 -6.16 -1.78 -27.62
N MET A 446 -5.76 -0.69 -26.97
CA MET A 446 -5.41 -0.71 -25.54
C MET A 446 -5.91 0.54 -24.82
N VAL A 447 -6.45 0.31 -23.62
CA VAL A 447 -6.76 1.33 -22.62
C VAL A 447 -5.91 1.06 -21.37
N VAL A 448 -5.40 2.12 -20.75
CA VAL A 448 -4.78 2.04 -19.41
C VAL A 448 -5.68 2.79 -18.44
N LEU A 449 -6.22 2.07 -17.46
CA LEU A 449 -7.08 2.64 -16.43
C LEU A 449 -6.23 3.01 -15.21
N THR A 450 -6.34 4.26 -14.79
CA THR A 450 -5.55 4.83 -13.69
C THR A 450 -6.44 5.51 -12.66
N SER A 451 -5.92 5.75 -11.45
CA SER A 451 -6.59 6.56 -10.44
C SER A 451 -5.57 7.50 -9.77
N ARG A 452 -6.04 8.31 -8.83
CA ARG A 452 -5.20 9.12 -7.95
C ARG A 452 -4.21 8.30 -7.13
N GLN A 453 -4.44 7.00 -6.94
CA GLN A 453 -3.53 6.07 -6.27
C GLN A 453 -2.48 5.45 -7.21
N SER A 454 -2.62 5.60 -8.53
CA SER A 454 -1.61 5.16 -9.49
C SER A 454 -0.36 6.03 -9.35
N ALA A 455 0.80 5.43 -9.01
CA ALA A 455 2.01 6.21 -8.74
C ALA A 455 3.29 5.59 -9.33
N SER A 456 4.34 6.41 -9.47
CA SER A 456 5.71 5.97 -9.77
C SER A 456 5.81 5.15 -11.07
N ALA A 457 6.12 3.86 -11.00
CA ALA A 457 6.22 2.96 -12.15
C ALA A 457 4.93 2.94 -13.00
N SER A 458 3.75 3.02 -12.37
CA SER A 458 2.46 3.13 -13.07
C SER A 458 2.37 4.38 -13.93
N GLU A 459 2.91 5.49 -13.42
CA GLU A 459 2.93 6.79 -14.11
C GLU A 459 3.94 6.78 -15.26
N ILE A 460 5.09 6.11 -15.09
CA ILE A 460 6.06 5.90 -16.17
C ILE A 460 5.42 5.09 -17.30
N PHE A 461 4.76 3.98 -16.97
CA PHE A 461 4.07 3.13 -17.93
C PHE A 461 2.96 3.89 -18.68
N ALA A 462 2.06 4.55 -17.94
CA ALA A 462 0.96 5.32 -18.53
C ALA A 462 1.47 6.49 -19.38
N ALA A 463 2.42 7.28 -18.88
CA ALA A 463 2.97 8.42 -19.59
C ALA A 463 3.70 8.02 -20.87
N ALA A 464 4.47 6.93 -20.84
CA ALA A 464 5.14 6.42 -22.03
C ALA A 464 4.11 5.99 -23.09
N LEU A 465 3.12 5.18 -22.72
CA LEU A 465 2.10 4.76 -23.68
C LEU A 465 1.28 5.93 -24.23
N GLN A 466 0.99 6.95 -23.42
CA GLN A 466 0.34 8.17 -23.85
C GLN A 466 1.21 9.00 -24.81
N ASP A 467 2.48 9.23 -24.48
CA ASP A 467 3.41 10.03 -25.30
C ASP A 467 3.63 9.43 -26.70
N TYR A 468 3.66 8.09 -26.77
CA TYR A 468 3.77 7.35 -28.02
C TYR A 468 2.45 7.27 -28.78
N GLY A 469 1.31 7.65 -28.18
CA GLY A 469 -0.02 7.43 -28.75
C GLY A 469 -0.33 5.94 -28.92
N ARG A 470 0.13 5.11 -27.98
CA ARG A 470 -0.04 3.65 -28.00
C ARG A 470 -1.31 3.19 -27.29
N ALA A 471 -1.73 3.89 -26.24
CA ALA A 471 -2.94 3.57 -25.47
C ALA A 471 -3.69 4.83 -25.08
N VAL A 472 -4.99 4.71 -24.84
CA VAL A 472 -5.84 5.77 -24.27
C VAL A 472 -5.78 5.64 -22.75
N ILE A 473 -5.46 6.72 -22.05
CA ILE A 473 -5.44 6.77 -20.59
C ILE A 473 -6.82 7.19 -20.08
N VAL A 474 -7.40 6.38 -19.20
CA VAL A 474 -8.76 6.57 -18.66
C VAL A 474 -8.68 6.56 -17.12
N GLY A 475 -9.60 7.26 -16.46
CA GLY A 475 -9.78 7.18 -15.00
C GLY A 475 -9.87 8.55 -14.34
N ASP A 476 -9.27 8.71 -13.16
CA ASP A 476 -9.25 10.01 -12.45
C ASP A 476 -8.62 11.11 -13.29
N LYS A 477 -8.87 12.37 -12.93
CA LYS A 477 -8.33 13.53 -13.66
C LYS A 477 -6.82 13.43 -13.88
N ASN A 478 -6.10 13.04 -12.83
CA ASN A 478 -4.66 12.84 -12.83
C ASN A 478 -4.28 11.69 -11.89
N THR A 479 -3.16 11.04 -12.17
CA THR A 479 -2.51 10.08 -11.25
C THR A 479 -1.90 10.78 -10.02
N PHE A 480 -1.22 10.02 -9.15
CA PHE A 480 -0.69 10.51 -7.88
C PHE A 480 0.27 11.70 -8.01
N GLY A 481 1.13 11.71 -9.02
CA GLY A 481 2.10 12.78 -9.27
C GLY A 481 3.49 12.54 -8.70
N LYS A 482 3.90 11.29 -8.52
CA LYS A 482 5.26 11.00 -8.08
C LYS A 482 6.20 11.11 -9.27
N GLY A 483 7.31 11.82 -9.11
CA GLY A 483 8.33 12.05 -10.14
C GLY A 483 9.76 11.82 -9.66
N THR A 484 9.93 11.04 -8.59
CA THR A 484 11.21 10.77 -7.93
C THR A 484 11.56 9.29 -7.95
N VAL A 485 12.86 8.99 -7.99
CA VAL A 485 13.42 7.64 -7.93
C VAL A 485 14.24 7.50 -6.66
N GLN A 486 13.92 6.47 -5.88
CA GLN A 486 14.64 6.13 -4.66
C GLN A 486 15.58 4.95 -4.87
N THR A 487 16.66 4.94 -4.11
CA THR A 487 17.56 3.79 -3.96
C THR A 487 17.66 3.41 -2.49
N ILE A 488 18.00 2.16 -2.19
CA ILE A 488 18.19 1.67 -0.82
C ILE A 488 19.68 1.53 -0.55
N LEU A 489 20.16 2.24 0.47
CA LEU A 489 21.55 2.26 0.88
C LEU A 489 21.67 1.62 2.27
N PRO A 490 22.22 0.40 2.39
CA PRO A 490 22.44 -0.24 3.70
C PRO A 490 23.43 0.58 4.53
N ILE A 491 23.04 0.97 5.75
CA ILE A 491 23.83 1.88 6.61
C ILE A 491 25.13 1.22 7.05
N GLY A 492 25.10 -0.08 7.34
CA GLY A 492 26.30 -0.82 7.79
C GLY A 492 27.48 -0.77 6.82
N ARG A 493 27.26 -0.47 5.53
CA ARG A 493 28.34 -0.26 4.55
C ARG A 493 29.08 1.08 4.75
N PHE A 494 28.38 2.08 5.27
CA PHE A 494 28.90 3.44 5.44
C PHE A 494 29.30 3.73 6.90
N ALA A 495 28.72 3.01 7.85
CA ALA A 495 29.03 3.12 9.28
C ALA A 495 30.40 2.51 9.64
N SER A 496 30.90 1.56 8.85
CA SER A 496 32.16 0.87 9.14
C SER A 496 33.34 1.40 8.33
N LEU A 497 34.33 2.01 9.01
CA LEU A 497 35.62 2.37 8.41
C LEU A 497 36.44 1.16 7.90
N LEU A 498 36.11 -0.05 8.36
CA LEU A 498 36.79 -1.30 8.01
C LEU A 498 36.01 -2.17 7.01
N GLY A 499 34.89 -1.67 6.47
CA GLY A 499 34.08 -2.42 5.49
C GLY A 499 33.29 -3.59 6.08
N ASN A 500 33.17 -3.69 7.40
CA ASN A 500 32.35 -4.73 8.05
C ASN A 500 30.87 -4.35 7.97
N HIS A 501 30.06 -5.22 7.35
CA HIS A 501 28.64 -4.99 7.14
C HIS A 501 27.82 -5.59 8.28
N SER A 502 27.02 -4.77 8.96
CA SER A 502 25.94 -5.24 9.83
C SER A 502 24.60 -4.99 9.15
N ASP A 503 23.82 -6.06 8.94
CA ASP A 503 22.44 -5.97 8.47
C ASP A 503 21.50 -5.42 9.56
N ASP A 504 21.99 -5.32 10.80
CA ASP A 504 21.23 -4.81 11.94
C ASP A 504 21.15 -3.27 11.96
N ASP A 505 22.01 -2.58 11.20
CA ASP A 505 22.07 -1.11 11.14
C ASP A 505 20.92 -0.50 10.30
N GLY A 506 20.16 -1.34 9.60
CA GLY A 506 19.10 -0.90 8.70
C GLY A 506 19.62 -0.30 7.38
N ALA A 507 18.76 0.46 6.71
CA ALA A 507 19.07 1.12 5.44
C ALA A 507 18.41 2.49 5.34
N LEU A 508 18.93 3.34 4.47
CA LEU A 508 18.29 4.59 4.06
C LEU A 508 17.70 4.39 2.67
N LYS A 509 16.39 4.57 2.54
CA LYS A 509 15.76 4.75 1.24
C LYS A 509 15.87 6.22 0.89
N LEU A 510 16.56 6.51 -0.20
CA LEU A 510 17.04 7.84 -0.52
C LEU A 510 16.64 8.24 -1.93
N THR A 511 16.01 9.39 -2.09
CA THR A 511 15.76 9.97 -3.42
C THR A 511 17.07 10.45 -4.04
N ILE A 512 17.43 9.86 -5.18
CA ILE A 512 18.69 10.15 -5.88
C ILE A 512 18.48 10.82 -7.25
N GLN A 513 17.29 10.67 -7.83
CA GLN A 513 16.99 11.15 -9.17
C GLN A 513 15.53 11.58 -9.27
N LYS A 514 15.25 12.46 -10.23
CA LYS A 514 13.90 12.71 -10.74
C LYS A 514 13.70 12.01 -12.08
N PHE A 515 12.47 11.58 -12.36
CA PHE A 515 12.12 11.02 -13.66
C PHE A 515 11.18 11.93 -14.44
N TYR A 516 11.27 11.81 -15.76
CA TYR A 516 10.63 12.66 -16.74
C TYR A 516 10.10 11.82 -17.89
N ARG A 517 9.00 12.30 -18.48
CA ARG A 517 8.39 11.78 -19.68
C ARG A 517 9.34 11.89 -20.87
N VAL A 518 9.12 11.09 -21.90
CA VAL A 518 9.88 11.21 -23.16
C VAL A 518 9.57 12.53 -23.86
N ALA A 519 8.36 13.07 -23.64
CA ALA A 519 7.98 14.41 -24.07
C ALA A 519 8.74 15.55 -23.37
N GLY A 520 9.44 15.29 -22.25
CA GLY A 520 10.26 16.27 -21.52
C GLY A 520 9.66 16.74 -20.18
N GLY A 521 8.33 16.71 -20.04
CA GLY A 521 7.66 17.08 -18.78
C GLY A 521 7.88 16.07 -17.65
N SER A 522 7.83 16.50 -16.40
CA SER A 522 7.83 15.59 -15.24
C SER A 522 6.40 15.15 -14.86
N THR A 523 6.27 14.06 -14.11
CA THR A 523 5.02 13.70 -13.41
C THR A 523 4.98 14.30 -12.00
N GLN A 524 6.09 14.85 -11.48
CA GLN A 524 6.16 15.40 -10.12
C GLN A 524 5.04 16.43 -9.87
N LEU A 525 4.29 16.31 -8.77
CA LEU A 525 3.12 17.12 -8.37
C LEU A 525 1.85 16.99 -9.25
N HIS A 526 1.98 16.65 -10.53
CA HIS A 526 0.88 16.74 -11.50
C HIS A 526 0.38 15.39 -12.01
N GLY A 527 1.23 14.37 -11.97
CA GLY A 527 0.94 13.04 -12.51
C GLY A 527 0.76 13.00 -14.02
N VAL A 528 0.12 11.94 -14.48
CA VAL A 528 -0.33 11.73 -15.85
C VAL A 528 -1.80 12.10 -15.90
N ALA A 529 -2.15 13.05 -16.76
CA ALA A 529 -3.53 13.42 -17.00
C ALA A 529 -4.22 12.34 -17.86
N SER A 530 -5.43 11.96 -17.48
CA SER A 530 -6.23 11.03 -18.27
C SER A 530 -6.73 11.68 -19.55
N ASP A 531 -6.76 10.92 -20.65
CA ASP A 531 -7.34 11.36 -21.92
C ASP A 531 -8.87 11.45 -21.83
N ILE A 532 -9.48 10.54 -21.06
CA ILE A 532 -10.91 10.49 -20.72
C ILE A 532 -11.04 10.38 -19.20
N VAL A 533 -11.70 11.36 -18.58
CA VAL A 533 -11.87 11.43 -17.13
C VAL A 533 -13.18 10.76 -16.73
N LEU A 534 -13.12 9.84 -15.77
CA LEU A 534 -14.28 9.20 -15.16
C LEU A 534 -14.48 9.75 -13.74
N PRO A 535 -15.72 10.06 -13.32
CA PRO A 535 -16.00 10.40 -11.93
C PRO A 535 -15.67 9.22 -11.00
N SER A 536 -14.89 9.48 -9.95
CA SER A 536 -14.56 8.50 -8.91
C SER A 536 -14.39 9.15 -7.55
N LEU A 537 -14.60 8.37 -6.49
CA LEU A 537 -14.37 8.78 -5.10
C LEU A 537 -12.88 8.96 -4.77
N SER A 538 -11.96 8.43 -5.59
CA SER A 538 -10.52 8.60 -5.40
C SER A 538 -9.98 9.95 -5.86
N ASP A 539 -10.72 10.70 -6.71
CA ASP A 539 -10.27 11.98 -7.25
C ASP A 539 -10.52 13.16 -6.28
N LEU A 540 -9.85 13.11 -5.12
CA LEU A 540 -9.87 14.17 -4.13
C LEU A 540 -8.53 14.92 -4.09
N PRO A 541 -8.54 16.27 -3.93
CA PRO A 541 -7.33 17.09 -3.87
C PRO A 541 -6.36 16.74 -2.73
N GLU A 542 -6.88 16.15 -1.65
CA GLU A 542 -6.10 15.73 -0.48
C GLU A 542 -5.19 14.53 -0.77
N TYR A 543 -5.46 13.79 -1.86
CA TYR A 543 -4.65 12.67 -2.31
C TYR A 543 -3.75 13.09 -3.48
N GLY A 544 -2.46 12.78 -3.36
CA GLY A 544 -1.46 13.03 -4.40
C GLY A 544 -0.18 13.67 -3.86
N GLU A 545 0.86 13.67 -4.68
CA GLU A 545 2.18 14.22 -4.36
C GLU A 545 2.09 15.71 -3.96
N GLY A 546 1.24 16.48 -4.63
CA GLY A 546 1.06 17.90 -4.35
C GLY A 546 0.46 18.22 -2.97
N ALA A 547 -0.18 17.23 -2.32
CA ALA A 547 -0.70 17.37 -0.95
C ALA A 547 0.35 17.00 0.11
N LEU A 548 1.45 16.34 -0.27
CA LEU A 548 2.50 15.94 0.65
C LEU A 548 3.39 17.12 1.03
N LYS A 549 3.81 17.15 2.30
CA LYS A 549 4.78 18.14 2.78
C LYS A 549 6.16 17.84 2.19
N ASN A 550 6.93 18.90 1.94
CA ASN A 550 8.29 18.83 1.42
C ASN A 550 8.43 18.13 0.05
N ALA A 551 7.35 17.95 -0.71
CA ALA A 551 7.43 17.40 -2.05
C ALA A 551 8.33 18.26 -2.96
N LEU A 552 9.13 17.59 -3.80
CA LEU A 552 10.04 18.30 -4.71
C LEU A 552 9.24 19.08 -5.77
N ALA A 553 9.77 20.23 -6.17
CA ALA A 553 9.14 21.10 -7.17
C ALA A 553 9.10 20.43 -8.56
N TYR A 554 8.12 20.84 -9.39
CA TYR A 554 8.06 20.49 -10.80
C TYR A 554 9.20 21.14 -11.59
N ASP A 555 9.78 20.41 -12.54
CA ASP A 555 10.68 20.93 -13.57
C ASP A 555 10.59 20.07 -14.84
N GLU A 556 11.28 20.49 -15.91
CA GLU A 556 11.27 19.82 -17.20
C GLU A 556 12.70 19.54 -17.70
N VAL A 557 12.80 18.61 -18.64
CA VAL A 557 14.03 18.31 -19.38
C VAL A 557 13.77 18.40 -20.88
N THR A 558 14.84 18.39 -21.67
CA THR A 558 14.72 18.35 -23.12
C THR A 558 13.98 17.08 -23.56
N LYS A 559 13.08 17.23 -24.52
CA LYS A 559 12.34 16.12 -25.14
C LYS A 559 13.30 15.10 -25.75
N ALA A 560 13.10 13.82 -25.44
CA ALA A 560 13.85 12.73 -26.07
C ALA A 560 13.43 12.55 -27.53
N LYS A 561 14.30 11.98 -28.36
CA LYS A 561 13.97 11.62 -29.74
C LYS A 561 13.21 10.29 -29.73
N TYR A 562 11.95 10.32 -30.15
CA TYR A 562 11.12 9.12 -30.32
C TYR A 562 10.14 9.29 -31.48
N THR A 563 9.66 8.17 -32.01
CA THR A 563 8.65 8.10 -33.07
C THR A 563 7.36 7.60 -32.47
N LYS A 564 6.24 8.28 -32.75
CA LYS A 564 4.92 7.82 -32.31
C LYS A 564 4.58 6.45 -32.88
N TRP A 565 3.72 5.72 -32.19
CA TRP A 565 3.27 4.38 -32.57
C TRP A 565 2.67 4.34 -33.97
N SER A 566 1.86 5.35 -34.31
CA SER A 566 1.32 5.54 -35.65
C SER A 566 1.03 7.01 -35.93
N ASP A 567 1.53 7.52 -37.07
CA ASP A 567 1.14 8.84 -37.60
C ASP A 567 -0.21 8.80 -38.32
N SER A 568 -0.73 7.60 -38.62
CA SER A 568 -1.91 7.38 -39.48
C SER A 568 -3.13 6.79 -38.76
N HIS A 569 -3.00 6.39 -37.49
CA HIS A 569 -4.08 5.88 -36.64
C HIS A 569 -4.24 6.82 -35.47
N SER A 570 -5.26 7.69 -35.55
CA SER A 570 -5.74 8.42 -34.39
C SER A 570 -6.25 7.41 -33.35
N LEU A 571 -5.96 7.63 -32.08
CA LEU A 571 -6.62 6.90 -30.98
C LEU A 571 -8.09 7.31 -30.82
N PHE A 572 -8.61 8.19 -31.69
CA PHE A 572 -9.98 8.68 -31.71
C PHE A 572 -10.43 9.30 -30.37
N VAL A 573 -9.48 9.85 -29.60
CA VAL A 573 -9.69 10.32 -28.22
C VAL A 573 -10.90 11.26 -28.12
N ASP A 574 -11.06 12.21 -29.04
CA ASP A 574 -12.18 13.15 -29.00
C ASP A 574 -13.54 12.47 -29.19
N GLU A 575 -13.65 11.49 -30.09
CA GLU A 575 -14.90 10.75 -30.30
C GLU A 575 -15.16 9.78 -29.15
N LEU A 576 -14.13 9.11 -28.63
CA LEU A 576 -14.24 8.24 -27.45
C LEU A 576 -14.69 9.03 -26.23
N ARG A 577 -14.12 10.23 -26.01
CA ARG A 577 -14.52 11.13 -24.93
C ARG A 577 -15.98 11.51 -25.07
N ARG A 578 -16.42 11.94 -26.26
CA ARG A 578 -17.82 12.31 -26.52
C ARG A 578 -18.80 11.17 -26.21
N ARG A 579 -18.49 9.94 -26.67
CA ARG A 579 -19.32 8.75 -26.39
C ARG A 579 -19.35 8.40 -24.91
N SER A 580 -18.21 8.50 -24.24
CA SER A 580 -18.09 8.22 -22.81
C SER A 580 -18.86 9.21 -21.97
N GLU A 581 -18.72 10.51 -22.23
CA GLU A 581 -19.48 11.58 -21.56
C GLU A 581 -20.99 11.38 -21.70
N GLU A 582 -21.46 10.96 -22.88
CA GLU A 582 -22.87 10.65 -23.13
C GLU A 582 -23.35 9.44 -22.31
N ARG A 583 -22.55 8.38 -22.17
CA ARG A 583 -22.89 7.22 -21.34
C ARG A 583 -22.86 7.55 -19.86
N VAL A 584 -21.78 8.17 -19.37
CA VAL A 584 -21.61 8.57 -17.97
C VAL A 584 -22.75 9.47 -17.51
N LYS A 585 -23.21 10.39 -18.36
CA LYS A 585 -24.36 11.27 -18.06
C LYS A 585 -25.70 10.54 -17.96
N ASN A 586 -25.85 9.41 -18.65
CA ASN A 586 -27.11 8.65 -18.68
C ASN A 586 -27.08 7.42 -17.76
N ASP A 587 -25.90 7.08 -17.20
CA ASP A 587 -25.71 5.93 -16.35
C ASP A 587 -26.11 6.24 -14.89
N PRO A 588 -27.09 5.51 -14.33
CA PRO A 588 -27.51 5.73 -12.94
C PRO A 588 -26.43 5.46 -11.88
N GLU A 589 -25.50 4.53 -12.11
CA GLU A 589 -24.42 4.26 -11.16
C GLU A 589 -23.43 5.42 -11.12
N PHE A 590 -23.10 6.03 -12.26
CA PHE A 590 -22.30 7.26 -12.26
C PHE A 590 -23.01 8.43 -11.58
N HIS A 591 -24.34 8.54 -11.68
CA HIS A 591 -25.10 9.52 -10.88
C HIS A 591 -24.94 9.31 -9.38
N TYR A 592 -24.97 8.05 -8.90
CA TYR A 592 -24.72 7.74 -7.49
C TYR A 592 -23.29 8.07 -7.06
N VAL A 593 -22.30 7.80 -7.91
CA VAL A 593 -20.89 8.16 -7.66
C VAL A 593 -20.75 9.68 -7.55
N MET A 594 -21.31 10.45 -8.49
CA MET A 594 -21.25 11.92 -8.44
C MET A 594 -21.95 12.50 -7.21
N GLU A 595 -23.12 11.97 -6.82
CA GLU A 595 -23.78 12.36 -5.57
C GLU A 595 -22.90 12.09 -4.35
N ASP A 596 -22.26 10.92 -4.29
CA ASP A 596 -21.38 10.57 -3.17
C ASP A 596 -20.10 11.41 -3.16
N MET A 597 -19.55 11.76 -4.32
CA MET A 597 -18.42 12.69 -4.45
C MET A 597 -18.77 14.07 -3.90
N ASP A 598 -19.92 14.62 -4.27
CA ASP A 598 -20.36 15.95 -3.79
C ASP A 598 -20.59 15.94 -2.28
N ARG A 599 -21.20 14.86 -1.75
CA ARG A 599 -21.35 14.68 -0.29
C ARG A 599 -20.02 14.56 0.43
N LEU A 600 -19.06 13.84 -0.14
CA LEU A 600 -17.74 13.66 0.43
C LEU A 600 -16.97 14.98 0.44
N ARG A 601 -16.98 15.73 -0.67
CA ARG A 601 -16.40 17.08 -0.76
C ARG A 601 -16.99 18.02 0.27
N HIS A 602 -18.31 18.06 0.39
CA HIS A 602 -18.98 18.89 1.40
C HIS A 602 -18.53 18.51 2.82
N LYS A 603 -18.43 17.22 3.15
CA LYS A 603 -17.96 16.77 4.46
C LYS A 603 -16.49 17.16 4.73
N ILE A 604 -15.63 17.08 3.72
CA ILE A 604 -14.22 17.48 3.81
C ILE A 604 -14.11 18.99 4.00
N ASP A 605 -14.82 19.78 3.19
CA ASP A 605 -14.82 21.25 3.24
C ASP A 605 -15.40 21.79 4.55
N GLU A 606 -16.49 21.20 5.03
CA GLU A 606 -17.06 21.56 6.33
C GLU A 606 -16.12 21.17 7.48
N ASN A 607 -15.38 20.06 7.35
CA ASN A 607 -14.48 19.50 8.35
C ASN A 607 -15.08 19.43 9.76
N ARG A 608 -16.39 19.19 9.87
CA ARG A 608 -17.13 19.23 11.14
C ARG A 608 -18.11 18.09 11.26
N ILE A 609 -18.34 17.67 12.50
CA ILE A 609 -19.36 16.70 12.86
C ILE A 609 -20.15 17.21 14.05
N THR A 610 -21.46 17.00 14.02
CA THR A 610 -22.38 17.42 15.08
C THR A 610 -22.36 16.46 16.26
N LEU A 611 -22.44 17.02 17.47
CA LEU A 611 -22.62 16.28 18.72
C LEU A 611 -24.11 16.13 19.10
N ASN A 612 -25.02 16.57 18.23
CA ASN A 612 -26.44 16.41 18.43
C ASN A 612 -26.90 15.01 18.01
N GLU A 613 -27.38 14.22 18.96
CA GLU A 613 -27.81 12.84 18.74
C GLU A 613 -28.96 12.72 17.74
N ASP A 614 -29.94 13.62 17.77
CA ASP A 614 -31.11 13.55 16.89
C ASP A 614 -30.72 13.84 15.44
N VAL A 615 -29.80 14.79 15.23
CA VAL A 615 -29.23 15.05 13.90
C VAL A 615 -28.43 13.84 13.41
N ARG A 616 -27.58 13.24 14.25
CA ARG A 616 -26.80 12.05 13.89
C ARG A 616 -27.68 10.83 13.56
N LYS A 617 -28.74 10.60 14.34
CA LYS A 617 -29.73 9.54 14.06
C LYS A 617 -30.43 9.76 12.73
N LYS A 618 -30.81 11.00 12.43
CA LYS A 618 -31.39 11.36 11.14
C LYS A 618 -30.40 11.13 9.99
N GLU A 619 -29.15 11.57 10.11
CA GLU A 619 -28.11 11.33 9.11
C GLU A 619 -27.92 9.83 8.82
N LEU A 620 -27.87 9.00 9.87
CA LEU A 620 -27.77 7.54 9.74
C LEU A 620 -29.00 6.93 9.05
N ALA A 621 -30.20 7.39 9.40
CA ALA A 621 -31.44 6.94 8.78
C ALA A 621 -31.52 7.35 7.29
N ASP A 622 -31.12 8.57 6.96
CA ASP A 622 -31.06 9.08 5.59
C ASP A 622 -30.00 8.31 4.77
N ASP A 623 -28.85 7.98 5.38
CA ASP A 623 -27.81 7.15 4.76
C ASP A 623 -28.29 5.72 4.49
N LYS A 624 -28.98 5.11 5.46
CA LYS A 624 -29.58 3.77 5.32
C LYS A 624 -30.64 3.74 4.23
N LEU A 625 -31.57 4.71 4.26
CA LEU A 625 -32.63 4.84 3.26
C LEU A 625 -32.05 5.01 1.84
N ARG A 626 -30.98 5.80 1.69
CA ARG A 626 -30.29 5.97 0.41
C ARG A 626 -29.70 4.66 -0.09
N LYS A 627 -28.95 3.94 0.76
CA LYS A 627 -28.37 2.63 0.41
C LYS A 627 -29.46 1.63 0.00
N GLU A 628 -30.55 1.55 0.76
CA GLU A 628 -31.69 0.68 0.47
C GLU A 628 -32.40 1.05 -0.83
N THR A 629 -32.59 2.35 -1.09
CA THR A 629 -33.22 2.86 -2.32
C THR A 629 -32.38 2.51 -3.54
N ARG A 630 -31.07 2.75 -3.49
CA ARG A 630 -30.14 2.40 -4.57
C ARG A 630 -30.09 0.89 -4.80
N SER A 631 -30.11 0.09 -3.73
CA SER A 631 -30.16 -1.39 -3.82
C SER A 631 -31.44 -1.87 -4.53
N LYS A 632 -32.61 -1.33 -4.16
CA LYS A 632 -33.90 -1.63 -4.82
C LYS A 632 -33.90 -1.23 -6.30
N ASP A 633 -33.38 -0.05 -6.61
CA ASP A 633 -33.25 0.43 -7.99
C ASP A 633 -32.36 -0.50 -8.83
N ARG A 634 -31.20 -0.91 -8.31
CA ARG A 634 -30.30 -1.88 -8.96
C ARG A 634 -30.99 -3.22 -9.24
N LEU A 635 -31.71 -3.76 -8.26
CA LEU A 635 -32.49 -5.00 -8.42
C LEU A 635 -33.57 -4.85 -9.49
N ALA A 636 -34.22 -3.68 -9.60
CA ALA A 636 -35.25 -3.42 -10.60
C ALA A 636 -34.70 -3.32 -12.03
N ARG A 637 -33.44 -2.87 -12.22
CA ARG A 637 -32.83 -2.76 -13.54
C ARG A 637 -32.45 -4.10 -14.18
N ASN A 638 -32.32 -5.18 -13.41
CA ASN A 638 -32.06 -6.55 -13.86
C ASN A 638 -31.03 -6.65 -15.03
N GLN A 639 -29.88 -6.00 -14.86
CA GLN A 639 -28.86 -5.92 -15.92
C GLN A 639 -28.20 -7.30 -16.16
N GLU A 640 -28.03 -7.68 -17.43
CA GLU A 640 -27.28 -8.88 -17.79
C GLU A 640 -25.81 -8.70 -17.38
N GLU A 641 -25.36 -9.48 -16.40
CA GLU A 641 -23.95 -9.48 -16.01
C GLU A 641 -23.08 -10.14 -17.08
N PRO A 642 -21.91 -9.54 -17.40
CA PRO A 642 -21.01 -10.08 -18.40
C PRO A 642 -20.41 -11.42 -17.94
N GLN A 643 -20.12 -12.31 -18.90
CA GLN A 643 -19.39 -13.53 -18.59
C GLN A 643 -17.91 -13.19 -18.41
N ILE A 644 -17.37 -13.46 -17.22
CA ILE A 644 -15.99 -13.17 -16.85
C ILE A 644 -15.25 -14.48 -16.59
N TYR A 645 -14.15 -14.70 -17.30
CA TYR A 645 -13.28 -15.85 -17.11
C TYR A 645 -11.92 -15.41 -16.58
N ARG A 646 -11.54 -15.89 -15.39
CA ARG A 646 -10.27 -15.51 -14.77
C ARG A 646 -9.11 -16.40 -15.21
N VAL A 647 -7.99 -15.75 -15.47
CA VAL A 647 -6.68 -16.32 -15.81
C VAL A 647 -5.67 -15.83 -14.79
N THR A 648 -5.19 -16.76 -13.98
CA THR A 648 -4.09 -16.57 -13.03
C THR A 648 -2.83 -17.25 -13.54
N LEU A 649 -1.67 -16.97 -12.94
CA LEU A 649 -0.41 -17.64 -13.29
C LEU A 649 -0.47 -19.16 -13.07
N ASP A 650 -1.27 -19.65 -12.11
CA ASP A 650 -1.49 -21.08 -11.88
C ASP A 650 -2.41 -21.75 -12.93
N THR A 651 -3.18 -20.96 -13.67
CA THR A 651 -4.19 -21.45 -14.62
C THR A 651 -3.86 -21.10 -16.08
N VAL A 652 -2.81 -20.31 -16.32
CA VAL A 652 -2.42 -19.79 -17.65
C VAL A 652 -2.16 -20.89 -18.70
N ASP A 653 -1.69 -22.05 -18.26
CA ASP A 653 -1.42 -23.21 -19.13
C ASP A 653 -2.53 -24.27 -19.11
N LYS A 654 -3.54 -24.11 -18.25
CA LYS A 654 -4.66 -25.04 -18.16
C LYS A 654 -5.65 -24.78 -19.31
N PRO A 655 -6.27 -25.83 -19.88
CA PRO A 655 -7.20 -25.68 -20.99
C PRO A 655 -8.55 -25.09 -20.56
N ASN A 656 -8.98 -25.32 -19.32
CA ASN A 656 -10.26 -24.86 -18.81
C ASN A 656 -10.08 -23.56 -18.02
N LEU A 657 -10.80 -22.51 -18.43
CA LEU A 657 -10.85 -21.25 -17.71
C LEU A 657 -11.89 -21.29 -16.59
N GLN A 658 -11.60 -20.63 -15.48
CA GLN A 658 -12.54 -20.52 -14.36
C GLN A 658 -13.55 -19.41 -14.65
N LEU A 659 -14.83 -19.76 -14.74
CA LEU A 659 -15.92 -18.79 -14.84
C LEU A 659 -16.15 -18.14 -13.47
N ILE A 660 -16.04 -16.81 -13.41
CA ILE A 660 -16.50 -16.03 -12.26
C ILE A 660 -18.01 -15.85 -12.41
N MET A 661 -18.76 -16.37 -11.46
CA MET A 661 -20.20 -16.16 -11.36
C MET A 661 -20.50 -15.12 -10.29
N TYR A 662 -21.39 -14.20 -10.62
CA TYR A 662 -21.89 -13.20 -9.68
C TYR A 662 -22.92 -13.80 -8.70
N PRO A 663 -23.15 -13.16 -7.54
CA PRO A 663 -23.89 -13.75 -6.40
C PRO A 663 -25.33 -14.13 -6.73
N GLY A 664 -26.01 -13.34 -7.57
CA GLY A 664 -27.40 -13.60 -7.99
C GLY A 664 -27.55 -14.93 -8.74
N LYS A 665 -26.64 -15.19 -9.70
CA LYS A 665 -26.58 -16.47 -10.43
C LYS A 665 -25.97 -17.60 -9.62
N LEU A 666 -25.07 -17.33 -8.67
CA LEU A 666 -24.57 -18.34 -7.74
C LEU A 666 -25.69 -18.87 -6.84
N ALA A 667 -26.54 -17.98 -6.34
CA ALA A 667 -27.72 -18.31 -5.55
C ALA A 667 -28.78 -19.05 -6.38
N GLU A 668 -29.06 -18.62 -7.62
CA GLU A 668 -29.97 -19.33 -8.52
C GLU A 668 -29.43 -20.69 -9.00
N ALA A 669 -28.14 -20.81 -9.32
CA ALA A 669 -27.52 -22.07 -9.74
C ALA A 669 -27.51 -23.09 -8.59
N LYS A 670 -27.23 -22.65 -7.36
CA LYS A 670 -27.40 -23.46 -6.14
C LYS A 670 -28.86 -23.88 -5.94
N LYS A 671 -29.82 -23.00 -6.24
CA LYS A 671 -31.27 -23.28 -6.13
C LYS A 671 -31.80 -24.21 -7.23
N ASN A 672 -31.20 -24.18 -8.42
CA ASN A 672 -31.61 -24.96 -9.60
C ASN A 672 -30.83 -26.28 -9.76
N GLY A 673 -29.98 -26.67 -8.81
CA GLY A 673 -29.26 -27.95 -8.82
C GLY A 673 -28.16 -28.06 -9.87
N VAL A 674 -27.78 -26.97 -10.53
CA VAL A 674 -26.66 -26.92 -11.47
C VAL A 674 -25.41 -26.59 -10.67
N VAL A 675 -24.74 -27.61 -10.16
CA VAL A 675 -23.40 -27.46 -9.58
C VAL A 675 -22.42 -27.35 -10.76
N PRO A 676 -21.75 -26.22 -10.98
CA PRO A 676 -20.60 -26.20 -11.88
C PRO A 676 -19.61 -27.22 -11.34
N LYS A 677 -19.05 -28.09 -12.19
CA LYS A 677 -17.95 -28.98 -11.79
C LYS A 677 -16.76 -28.10 -11.36
N VAL A 678 -16.69 -27.81 -10.07
CA VAL A 678 -15.50 -27.35 -9.38
C VAL A 678 -14.69 -28.60 -9.13
N ASP A 679 -13.44 -28.65 -9.60
CA ASP A 679 -12.51 -29.72 -9.26
C ASP A 679 -12.43 -29.83 -7.73
N SER A 680 -12.54 -31.06 -7.24
CA SER A 680 -12.75 -31.42 -5.82
C SER A 680 -11.56 -31.16 -4.88
N ASP A 681 -10.61 -30.32 -5.27
CA ASP A 681 -9.46 -29.92 -4.43
C ASP A 681 -9.64 -28.55 -3.76
N ALA A 682 -10.79 -27.89 -3.97
CA ALA A 682 -11.16 -26.66 -3.27
C ALA A 682 -12.02 -26.99 -2.04
N ALA A 683 -11.38 -27.11 -0.88
CA ALA A 683 -12.05 -27.36 0.39
C ALA A 683 -13.04 -26.25 0.77
N ALA A 684 -14.11 -26.66 1.45
CA ALA A 684 -15.26 -25.89 1.86
C ALA A 684 -14.91 -24.64 2.69
N ASP A 685 -15.29 -23.47 2.19
CA ASP A 685 -15.31 -22.22 2.95
C ASP A 685 -16.67 -22.08 3.66
N ALA A 686 -16.66 -22.20 4.99
CA ALA A 686 -17.80 -21.96 5.86
C ALA A 686 -17.66 -20.60 6.56
N ASP A 687 -18.75 -19.83 6.52
CA ASP A 687 -19.25 -18.81 7.45
C ASP A 687 -18.28 -17.91 8.22
N SER A 688 -18.34 -16.61 7.93
CA SER A 688 -18.42 -15.59 8.99
C SER A 688 -19.03 -14.29 8.45
N GLU A 689 -20.22 -13.95 8.96
CA GLU A 689 -20.77 -12.60 8.93
C GLU A 689 -20.10 -11.73 10.01
N LEU A 690 -20.18 -10.41 9.80
CA LEU A 690 -19.87 -9.29 10.71
C LEU A 690 -18.40 -8.83 10.75
N VAL A 691 -18.11 -7.64 10.20
CA VAL A 691 -18.24 -6.33 10.87
C VAL A 691 -18.30 -5.22 9.80
N ASP A 692 -19.29 -4.34 9.93
CA ASP A 692 -19.49 -3.11 9.15
C ASP A 692 -18.79 -1.94 9.90
N GLY A 693 -18.08 -1.06 9.17
CA GLY A 693 -17.48 0.13 9.79
C GLY A 693 -16.22 0.67 9.11
N ALA A 694 -16.44 1.45 8.05
CA ALA A 694 -15.51 2.38 7.39
C ALA A 694 -14.29 1.78 6.66
N THR A 695 -14.27 2.05 5.34
CA THR A 695 -13.24 1.73 4.35
C THR A 695 -12.93 0.25 4.20
N GLY A 696 -13.71 -0.43 3.36
CA GLY A 696 -13.56 -1.86 3.12
C GLY A 696 -14.09 -2.31 1.77
N ASP A 697 -13.64 -1.68 0.68
CA ASP A 697 -13.61 -2.36 -0.63
C ASP A 697 -12.43 -3.34 -0.63
N GLY A 698 -12.60 -4.43 0.11
CA GLY A 698 -11.60 -5.47 0.23
C GLY A 698 -11.92 -6.46 1.34
N ASP A 699 -12.99 -7.24 1.17
CA ASP A 699 -12.95 -8.71 1.37
C ASP A 699 -14.27 -9.45 1.10
N SER A 700 -15.26 -8.85 0.41
CA SER A 700 -16.35 -9.67 -0.13
C SER A 700 -15.85 -10.41 -1.37
N LYS A 701 -15.93 -11.75 -1.36
CA LYS A 701 -15.75 -12.63 -2.54
C LYS A 701 -16.87 -12.46 -3.59
N ASP A 702 -17.45 -11.26 -3.67
CA ASP A 702 -18.54 -10.88 -4.56
C ASP A 702 -18.01 -9.80 -5.51
N PRO A 703 -18.29 -9.84 -6.83
CA PRO A 703 -17.90 -8.76 -7.72
C PRO A 703 -18.68 -7.50 -7.33
N ALA A 704 -17.99 -6.52 -6.74
CA ALA A 704 -18.54 -5.21 -6.48
C ALA A 704 -18.97 -4.54 -7.80
N ILE A 705 -20.03 -3.72 -7.73
CA ILE A 705 -20.44 -2.87 -8.85
C ILE A 705 -19.29 -1.91 -9.14
N ASP A 706 -18.80 -1.90 -10.38
CA ASP A 706 -17.62 -1.15 -10.80
C ASP A 706 -17.93 -0.36 -12.08
N PRO A 707 -18.55 0.84 -11.97
CA PRO A 707 -18.94 1.64 -13.13
C PRO A 707 -17.72 2.10 -13.94
N GLU A 708 -16.57 2.32 -13.30
CA GLU A 708 -15.32 2.66 -13.98
C GLU A 708 -14.81 1.52 -14.87
N ARG A 709 -14.88 0.27 -14.38
CA ARG A 709 -14.55 -0.93 -15.18
C ARG A 709 -15.49 -1.07 -16.36
N ASP A 710 -16.79 -0.94 -16.12
CA ASP A 710 -17.80 -1.11 -17.16
C ASP A 710 -17.65 -0.06 -18.25
N GLU A 711 -17.40 1.21 -17.89
CA GLU A 711 -17.16 2.26 -18.87
C GLU A 711 -15.81 2.14 -19.57
N SER A 712 -14.75 1.71 -18.87
CA SER A 712 -13.45 1.44 -19.51
C SER A 712 -13.55 0.34 -20.56
N LEU A 713 -14.39 -0.68 -20.32
CA LEU A 713 -14.69 -1.72 -21.30
C LEU A 713 -15.51 -1.20 -22.48
N ASN A 714 -16.45 -0.28 -22.26
CA ASN A 714 -17.20 0.37 -23.33
C ASN A 714 -16.26 1.24 -24.20
N ILE A 715 -15.38 2.04 -23.58
CA ILE A 715 -14.37 2.84 -24.29
C ILE A 715 -13.45 1.93 -25.12
N LEU A 716 -13.02 0.80 -24.56
CA LEU A 716 -12.19 -0.16 -25.30
C LEU A 716 -12.97 -0.78 -26.47
N ALA A 717 -14.24 -1.14 -26.29
CA ALA A 717 -15.08 -1.66 -27.36
C ALA A 717 -15.27 -0.63 -28.49
N ASP A 718 -15.53 0.63 -28.15
CA ASP A 718 -15.59 1.75 -29.10
C ASP A 718 -14.25 1.88 -29.87
N LEU A 719 -13.12 1.84 -29.16
CA LEU A 719 -11.79 1.93 -29.76
C LEU A 719 -11.53 0.78 -30.74
N VAL A 720 -11.91 -0.45 -30.39
CA VAL A 720 -11.83 -1.62 -31.28
C VAL A 720 -12.68 -1.39 -32.53
N GLN A 721 -13.92 -0.94 -32.37
CA GLN A 721 -14.84 -0.70 -33.47
C GLN A 721 -14.29 0.37 -34.42
N LEU A 722 -13.86 1.52 -33.90
CA LEU A 722 -13.32 2.63 -34.68
C LEU A 722 -12.03 2.24 -35.41
N SER A 723 -11.20 1.39 -34.78
CA SER A 723 -9.97 0.87 -35.39
C SER A 723 -10.23 -0.09 -36.55
N ASN A 724 -11.38 -0.78 -36.55
CA ASN A 724 -11.77 -1.76 -37.57
C ASN A 724 -12.59 -1.17 -38.72
N ARG A 725 -13.04 0.10 -38.66
CA ARG A 725 -13.81 0.71 -39.75
C ARG A 725 -12.92 0.88 -40.99
N PRO A 726 -13.36 0.44 -42.19
CA PRO A 726 -12.63 0.71 -43.42
C PRO A 726 -12.51 2.22 -43.60
N LYS A 727 -11.29 2.72 -43.87
CA LYS A 727 -11.06 4.12 -44.20
C LYS A 727 -11.91 4.46 -45.43
N THR A 728 -13.05 5.11 -45.22
CA THR A 728 -13.74 5.78 -46.31
C THR A 728 -12.76 6.79 -46.87
N ALA A 729 -12.44 6.64 -48.16
CA ALA A 729 -11.64 7.60 -48.90
C ALA A 729 -12.41 8.94 -48.94
N SER A 730 -12.24 9.74 -47.90
CA SER A 730 -12.69 11.13 -47.85
C SER A 730 -11.62 11.98 -48.52
N THR A 731 -11.75 12.08 -49.84
CA THR A 731 -11.58 13.30 -50.66
C THR A 731 -10.63 14.38 -50.13
N ASN A 732 -9.55 14.58 -50.89
CA ASN A 732 -8.86 15.86 -51.01
C ASN A 732 -9.87 17.02 -50.98
N HIS A 733 -9.71 17.95 -50.04
CA HIS A 733 -9.86 19.38 -50.28
C HIS A 733 -9.05 20.19 -49.28
#